data_AF-A0A5C7CLG9-F1
#
_entry.id   AF-A0A5C7CLG9-F1
#
_cell.length_a   1.000
_cell.length_b   1.000
_cell.length_c   1.000
_cell.angle_alpha   90.00
_cell.angle_beta   90.00
_cell.angle_gamma   90.00
#
_symmetry.space_group_name_H-M   'P 1'
#
loop_
_entity.id
_entity.type
_entity.pdbx_description
1 polymer ?
#
loop_
_entity_poly.entity_id
_entity_poly.type
_entity_poly.pdbx_seq_one_letter_code
_entity_poly.pdbx_strand_id
1 'polypeptide(L)'
;MLDRIIAHTPLGQEQLLFRSLDGIEALSTPFDFSIELLSTDARLDRKALLGQPLTLEIPTQGFLSAPRYLNGKITAIAVSSEEIGGTRYAVYNLHVQPDLWPMTKDRNFRIFQEQTVPQIVKTLLAEHNVQLEDQLTGDYRLWGYCVQYNESSFNFISRLMEQEGIYYYFKHEMGKHTLVLGDAPHHHQPYPGYEMIPYHLTPSGGSTSEEGISQWTLSDRVTPGIYSLDDYDFRKPNAWLFQARQNPVSPTPGQIDVYDWPGRYTEHQQGEFYARVRQEAWQAEHQQIRGTATALGIAPGSTFTLYNAPHADDNREYLTLQANYHLKENRYASGDDQSSEHRIDFTVLPADVPWHPPQQAIWPKTHGPQTARVVGPAGESIWTDKYGRIKVKFHWDRFGPKDDGSSCWVRVSSAWAGQGYGGVQIPRVNDEVVVDFINGDPDRPIVTGRVYNEASMPPWALPAAATQMGFMSRTKDGTADNANALRFEDKAGAEQVWIQAERNMDTQVKNDESHTIDNDHTHLVGGNQIKRVVLNQATGVKGDASALTGKTRSDAAVNAFTLGSGESLRLECGESVIELLANGQINITGTSFNITVKEDGEINTGGQLDLNQPGGAARTAAPGGGHQAAIQSAVDQLFPKS
;
A
#
# COMPACT_ATOMS: atom_id res chain seq x y z
N MET A 1 1.27 62.98 -13.52
CA MET A 1 0.60 61.99 -14.38
C MET A 1 0.97 60.56 -13.93
N LEU A 2 1.28 60.34 -12.64
CA LEU A 2 2.12 59.21 -12.17
C LEU A 2 1.46 58.27 -11.13
N ASP A 3 0.19 58.48 -10.75
CA ASP A 3 -0.46 57.68 -9.70
C ASP A 3 -1.63 56.86 -10.26
N ARG A 4 -1.39 56.00 -11.27
CA ARG A 4 -2.42 55.09 -11.81
C ARG A 4 -1.94 53.65 -11.81
N ILE A 5 -2.84 52.74 -11.46
CA ILE A 5 -2.67 51.30 -11.63
C ILE A 5 -2.77 51.00 -13.12
N ILE A 6 -1.77 50.27 -13.63
CA ILE A 6 -1.68 49.91 -15.04
C ILE A 6 -1.91 48.42 -15.19
N ALA A 7 -2.84 48.04 -16.06
CA ALA A 7 -3.07 46.64 -16.42
C ALA A 7 -2.28 46.26 -17.68
N HIS A 8 -1.24 45.47 -17.51
CA HIS A 8 -0.45 44.91 -18.60
C HIS A 8 -1.10 43.61 -19.09
N THR A 9 -1.55 43.63 -20.35
CA THR A 9 -2.20 42.49 -21.02
C THR A 9 -1.56 42.24 -22.39
N PRO A 10 -1.77 41.07 -23.01
CA PRO A 10 -1.25 40.78 -24.35
C PRO A 10 -1.79 41.71 -25.46
N LEU A 11 -2.88 42.43 -25.20
CA LEU A 11 -3.50 43.34 -26.16
C LEU A 11 -2.85 44.74 -26.17
N GLY A 12 -1.93 45.02 -25.25
CA GLY A 12 -1.22 46.30 -25.13
C GLY A 12 -1.80 47.24 -24.06
N GLN A 13 -0.97 48.17 -23.58
CA GLN A 13 -1.16 48.96 -22.37
C GLN A 13 -2.28 50.03 -22.45
N GLU A 14 -2.73 50.39 -23.66
CA GLU A 14 -3.73 51.46 -23.86
C GLU A 14 -5.13 50.92 -24.21
N GLN A 15 -5.28 49.61 -24.43
CA GLN A 15 -6.57 49.04 -24.86
C GLN A 15 -7.52 48.75 -23.69
N LEU A 16 -6.96 48.48 -22.51
CA LEU A 16 -7.69 48.10 -21.31
C LEU A 16 -7.22 48.95 -20.13
N LEU A 17 -8.12 49.74 -19.58
CA LEU A 17 -7.89 50.64 -18.45
C LEU A 17 -8.32 49.97 -17.16
N PHE A 18 -7.51 50.04 -16.11
CA PHE A 18 -7.88 49.48 -14.81
C PHE A 18 -9.07 50.26 -14.20
N ARG A 19 -10.05 49.54 -13.65
CA ARG A 19 -11.18 50.10 -12.90
C ARG A 19 -11.19 49.62 -11.45
N SER A 20 -11.14 48.32 -11.22
CA SER A 20 -11.09 47.78 -9.87
C SER A 20 -10.43 46.41 -9.77
N LEU A 21 -9.98 46.08 -8.56
CA LEU A 21 -9.52 44.78 -8.11
C LEU A 21 -10.22 44.48 -6.79
N ASP A 22 -10.92 43.36 -6.76
CA ASP A 22 -11.37 42.68 -5.55
C ASP A 22 -10.76 41.28 -5.53
N GLY A 23 -9.96 40.97 -4.52
CA GLY A 23 -9.32 39.66 -4.50
C GLY A 23 -8.48 39.38 -3.26
N ILE A 24 -7.99 38.15 -3.17
CA ILE A 24 -7.33 37.63 -1.98
C ILE A 24 -5.99 36.98 -2.33
N GLU A 25 -4.97 37.29 -1.52
CA GLU A 25 -3.75 36.49 -1.38
C GLU A 25 -3.65 35.99 0.06
N ALA A 26 -3.19 34.75 0.28
CA ALA A 26 -2.88 34.24 1.61
C ALA A 26 -1.80 33.16 1.57
N LEU A 27 -1.09 32.97 2.68
CA LEU A 27 -0.18 31.84 2.85
C LEU A 27 -0.94 30.52 2.64
N SER A 28 -0.28 29.58 1.98
CA SER A 28 -0.80 28.26 1.61
C SER A 28 -2.11 28.26 0.83
N THR A 29 -2.49 29.39 0.22
CA THR A 29 -3.73 29.51 -0.56
C THR A 29 -3.43 30.08 -1.95
N PRO A 30 -3.99 29.51 -3.04
CA PRO A 30 -3.88 30.11 -4.36
C PRO A 30 -4.61 31.46 -4.37
N PHE A 31 -3.97 32.51 -4.89
CA PHE A 31 -4.62 33.80 -4.98
C PHE A 31 -5.78 33.78 -5.98
N ASP A 32 -6.78 34.63 -5.74
CA ASP A 32 -7.94 34.79 -6.63
C ASP A 32 -8.29 36.27 -6.74
N PHE A 33 -8.14 36.80 -7.95
CA PHE A 33 -8.36 38.21 -8.25
C PHE A 33 -9.51 38.37 -9.23
N SER A 34 -10.51 39.16 -8.84
CA SER A 34 -11.56 39.67 -9.72
C SER A 34 -11.19 41.08 -10.14
N ILE A 35 -10.86 41.27 -11.42
CA ILE A 35 -10.36 42.53 -11.96
C ILE A 35 -11.34 43.06 -12.99
N GLU A 36 -11.76 44.31 -12.84
CA GLU A 36 -12.53 45.02 -13.86
C GLU A 36 -11.60 45.91 -14.70
N LEU A 37 -11.60 45.69 -16.01
CA LEU A 37 -10.92 46.54 -16.98
C LEU A 37 -11.93 47.18 -17.94
N LEU A 38 -11.67 48.42 -18.35
CA LEU A 38 -12.51 49.20 -19.26
C LEU A 38 -11.86 49.33 -20.63
N SER A 39 -12.64 49.17 -21.70
CA SER A 39 -12.23 49.54 -23.05
C SER A 39 -13.31 50.37 -23.74
N THR A 40 -12.90 51.34 -24.54
CA THR A 40 -13.78 52.02 -25.49
C THR A 40 -13.98 51.22 -26.78
N ASP A 41 -13.17 50.19 -27.03
CA ASP A 41 -13.36 49.24 -28.14
C ASP A 41 -14.06 47.97 -27.66
N ALA A 42 -15.32 47.80 -28.07
CA ALA A 42 -16.10 46.59 -27.77
C ALA A 42 -15.75 45.37 -28.65
N ARG A 43 -14.80 45.50 -29.58
CA ARG A 43 -14.44 44.45 -30.56
C ARG A 43 -13.21 43.62 -30.16
N LEU A 44 -12.63 43.84 -28.97
CA LEU A 44 -11.46 43.07 -28.55
C LEU A 44 -11.78 41.58 -28.51
N ASP A 45 -10.85 40.75 -28.99
CA ASP A 45 -11.01 39.30 -28.93
C ASP A 45 -10.80 38.81 -27.49
N ARG A 46 -11.90 38.76 -26.73
CA ARG A 46 -11.91 38.23 -25.37
C ARG A 46 -11.38 36.80 -25.25
N LYS A 47 -11.48 35.98 -26.31
CA LYS A 47 -10.96 34.60 -26.26
C LYS A 47 -9.45 34.57 -26.29
N ALA A 48 -8.82 35.55 -26.94
CA ALA A 48 -7.37 35.68 -26.97
C ALA A 48 -6.76 36.01 -25.59
N LEU A 49 -7.56 36.54 -24.65
CA LEU A 49 -7.14 36.83 -23.29
C LEU A 49 -7.15 35.60 -22.37
N LEU A 50 -7.97 34.59 -22.65
CA LEU A 50 -8.06 33.39 -21.80
C LEU A 50 -6.74 32.62 -21.79
N GLY A 51 -6.29 32.26 -20.59
CA GLY A 51 -5.02 31.56 -20.34
C GLY A 51 -3.77 32.44 -20.46
N GLN A 52 -3.91 33.71 -20.82
CA GLN A 52 -2.79 34.63 -20.94
C GLN A 52 -2.46 35.32 -19.61
N PRO A 53 -1.21 35.79 -19.41
CA PRO A 53 -0.83 36.52 -18.21
C PRO A 53 -1.46 37.92 -18.19
N LEU A 54 -1.80 38.37 -16.99
CA LEU A 54 -2.15 39.75 -16.67
C LEU A 54 -1.26 40.21 -15.50
N THR A 55 -0.69 41.41 -15.62
CA THR A 55 0.03 42.04 -14.51
C THR A 55 -0.59 43.40 -14.19
N LEU A 56 -1.02 43.60 -12.95
CA LEU A 56 -1.29 44.93 -12.42
C LEU A 56 0.01 45.53 -11.90
N GLU A 57 0.36 46.70 -12.37
CA GLU A 57 1.42 47.55 -11.83
C GLU A 57 0.77 48.61 -10.95
N ILE A 58 1.02 48.53 -9.65
CA ILE A 58 0.44 49.37 -8.62
C ILE A 58 1.51 50.36 -8.16
N PRO A 59 1.32 51.68 -8.36
CA PRO A 59 2.28 52.69 -7.93
C PRO A 59 2.34 52.75 -6.40
N THR A 60 3.55 52.76 -5.84
CA THR A 60 3.81 52.88 -4.39
C THR A 60 4.18 54.31 -4.03
N GLN A 61 3.90 54.76 -2.80
CA GLN A 61 4.32 56.08 -2.33
C GLN A 61 5.85 56.16 -2.19
N GLY A 62 6.47 57.09 -2.93
CA GLY A 62 7.90 57.41 -2.84
C GLY A 62 8.57 57.51 -4.21
N PHE A 63 9.29 58.61 -4.48
CA PHE A 63 9.89 58.89 -5.79
C PHE A 63 10.95 57.86 -6.25
N LEU A 64 11.51 57.09 -5.30
CA LEU A 64 12.51 56.03 -5.55
C LEU A 64 11.94 54.62 -5.31
N SER A 65 10.66 54.50 -4.94
CA SER A 65 10.04 53.22 -4.64
C SER A 65 9.64 52.51 -5.94
N ALA A 66 10.01 51.23 -6.05
CA ALA A 66 9.56 50.42 -7.18
C ALA A 66 8.05 50.18 -7.08
N PRO A 67 7.32 50.11 -8.21
CA PRO A 67 5.92 49.75 -8.19
C PRO A 67 5.74 48.31 -7.68
N ARG A 68 4.59 48.05 -7.06
CA ARG A 68 4.17 46.70 -6.69
C ARG A 68 3.51 46.02 -7.89
N TYR A 69 3.76 44.74 -8.07
CA TYR A 69 3.12 43.95 -9.11
C TYR A 69 2.13 42.95 -8.51
N LEU A 70 1.03 42.69 -9.21
CA LEU A 70 0.19 41.51 -9.02
C LEU A 70 0.03 40.82 -10.37
N ASN A 71 0.55 39.61 -10.48
CA ASN A 71 0.60 38.84 -11.72
C ASN A 71 -0.14 37.51 -11.58
N GLY A 72 -0.90 37.13 -12.60
CA GLY A 72 -1.50 35.79 -12.70
C GLY A 72 -1.99 35.50 -14.12
N LYS A 73 -2.70 34.38 -14.29
CA LYS A 73 -3.32 33.99 -15.58
C LYS A 73 -4.81 34.24 -15.56
N ILE A 74 -5.34 34.76 -16.67
CA ILE A 74 -6.77 34.98 -16.86
C ILE A 74 -7.47 33.62 -17.06
N THR A 75 -8.23 33.16 -16.08
CA THR A 75 -8.91 31.85 -16.12
C THR A 75 -10.38 31.96 -16.54
N ALA A 76 -11.01 33.11 -16.30
CA ALA A 76 -12.36 33.40 -16.78
C ALA A 76 -12.51 34.86 -17.19
N ILE A 77 -13.43 35.12 -18.11
CA ILE A 77 -13.72 36.45 -18.66
C ILE A 77 -15.22 36.60 -18.88
N ALA A 78 -15.79 37.70 -18.38
CA ALA A 78 -17.13 38.15 -18.71
C ALA A 78 -17.06 39.59 -19.23
N VAL A 79 -17.94 39.94 -20.16
CA VAL A 79 -17.98 41.30 -20.74
C VAL A 79 -19.40 41.84 -20.64
N SER A 80 -19.53 43.02 -20.04
CA SER A 80 -20.77 43.80 -20.00
C SER A 80 -20.54 45.17 -20.67
N SER A 81 -21.61 45.93 -20.86
CA SER A 81 -21.52 47.30 -21.35
C SER A 81 -22.12 48.24 -20.33
N GLU A 82 -21.41 49.30 -20.03
CA GLU A 82 -21.80 50.30 -19.03
C GLU A 82 -21.51 51.70 -19.58
N GLU A 83 -22.37 52.66 -19.26
CA GLU A 83 -22.15 54.06 -19.60
C GLU A 83 -21.56 54.77 -18.37
N ILE A 84 -20.33 55.27 -18.50
CA ILE A 84 -19.58 55.90 -17.41
C ILE A 84 -19.18 57.30 -17.89
N GLY A 85 -19.66 58.35 -17.20
CA GLY A 85 -19.34 59.74 -17.55
C GLY A 85 -19.76 60.14 -18.97
N GLY A 86 -20.85 59.57 -19.50
CA GLY A 86 -21.34 59.83 -20.86
C GLY A 86 -20.57 59.12 -21.98
N THR A 87 -19.60 58.26 -21.64
CA THR A 87 -18.89 57.39 -22.58
C THR A 87 -19.33 55.94 -22.37
N ARG A 88 -19.68 55.25 -23.44
CA ARG A 88 -20.01 53.82 -23.39
C ARG A 88 -18.72 52.99 -23.35
N TYR A 89 -18.52 52.28 -22.26
CA TYR A 89 -17.41 51.33 -22.10
C TYR A 89 -17.90 49.88 -22.24
N ALA A 90 -17.01 49.03 -22.72
CA ALA A 90 -17.06 47.60 -22.49
C ALA A 90 -16.30 47.29 -21.20
N VAL A 91 -16.96 46.69 -20.22
CA VAL A 91 -16.40 46.31 -18.92
C VAL A 91 -16.03 44.83 -18.98
N TYR A 92 -14.75 44.53 -18.80
CA TYR A 92 -14.17 43.20 -18.81
C TYR A 92 -13.94 42.76 -17.36
N ASN A 93 -14.74 41.80 -16.91
CA ASN A 93 -14.58 41.18 -15.60
C ASN A 93 -13.73 39.93 -15.77
N LEU A 94 -12.50 39.98 -15.24
CA LEU A 94 -11.48 38.96 -15.38
C LEU A 94 -11.28 38.25 -14.04
N HIS A 95 -11.29 36.92 -14.06
CA HIS A 95 -10.73 36.13 -12.95
C HIS A 95 -9.28 35.82 -13.26
N VAL A 96 -8.38 36.20 -12.35
CA VAL A 96 -6.94 36.02 -12.49
C VAL A 96 -6.42 35.18 -11.32
N GLN A 97 -5.81 34.04 -11.64
CA GLN A 97 -5.43 32.99 -10.69
C GLN A 97 -4.00 32.49 -10.98
N PRO A 98 -3.32 31.85 -10.03
CA PRO A 98 -1.94 31.39 -10.21
C PRO A 98 -1.83 30.22 -11.19
N ASP A 99 -0.58 29.91 -11.55
CA ASP A 99 -0.20 28.72 -12.31
C ASP A 99 -0.56 27.39 -11.61
N LEU A 100 -0.96 27.43 -10.32
CA LEU A 100 -1.54 26.30 -9.61
C LEU A 100 -2.97 25.96 -10.07
N TRP A 101 -3.70 26.88 -10.70
CA TRP A 101 -5.12 26.69 -11.02
C TRP A 101 -5.43 25.39 -11.79
N PRO A 102 -4.66 24.96 -12.81
CA PRO A 102 -4.91 23.70 -13.50
C PRO A 102 -4.89 22.49 -12.56
N MET A 103 -4.02 22.50 -11.55
CA MET A 103 -3.91 21.45 -10.52
C MET A 103 -5.13 21.40 -9.59
N THR A 104 -5.97 22.44 -9.57
CA THR A 104 -7.26 22.43 -8.85
C THR A 104 -8.37 21.78 -9.66
N LYS A 105 -8.17 21.61 -10.97
CA LYS A 105 -9.16 21.10 -11.92
C LYS A 105 -8.88 19.69 -12.39
N ASP A 106 -7.67 19.18 -12.15
CA ASP A 106 -7.31 17.81 -12.47
C ASP A 106 -7.76 16.82 -11.39
N ARG A 107 -7.60 15.53 -11.68
CA ARG A 107 -7.84 14.43 -10.76
C ARG A 107 -7.07 13.20 -11.22
N ASN A 108 -6.30 12.57 -10.33
CA ASN A 108 -5.37 11.52 -10.75
C ASN A 108 -5.22 10.39 -9.73
N PHE A 109 -4.57 9.31 -10.20
CA PHE A 109 -4.06 8.22 -9.38
C PHE A 109 -2.59 8.02 -9.69
N ARG A 110 -1.73 8.15 -8.68
CA ARG A 110 -0.27 8.03 -8.88
C ARG A 110 0.41 7.56 -7.61
N ILE A 111 1.41 6.71 -7.78
CA ILE A 111 2.24 6.19 -6.71
C ILE A 111 3.60 6.89 -6.75
N PHE A 112 4.04 7.41 -5.61
CA PHE A 112 5.38 7.93 -5.37
C PHE A 112 6.06 7.02 -4.34
N GLN A 113 7.31 6.64 -4.63
CA GLN A 113 8.09 5.71 -3.81
C GLN A 113 9.46 6.29 -3.55
N GLU A 114 9.96 6.04 -2.34
CA GLU A 114 11.31 6.42 -1.89
C GLU A 114 11.64 7.89 -2.22
N GLN A 115 10.71 8.79 -1.90
CA GLN A 115 10.82 10.23 -2.16
C GLN A 115 10.43 11.04 -0.93
N THR A 116 11.00 12.23 -0.79
CA THR A 116 10.57 13.21 0.23
C THR A 116 9.39 14.01 -0.29
N VAL A 117 8.58 14.60 0.61
CA VAL A 117 7.46 15.47 0.20
C VAL A 117 7.93 16.64 -0.68
N PRO A 118 9.03 17.37 -0.38
CA PRO A 118 9.53 18.40 -1.30
C PRO A 118 9.83 17.87 -2.71
N GLN A 119 10.37 16.65 -2.86
CA GLN A 119 10.61 16.05 -4.18
C GLN A 119 9.31 15.79 -4.94
N ILE A 120 8.29 15.26 -4.24
CA ILE A 120 6.96 15.00 -4.82
C ILE A 120 6.30 16.31 -5.26
N VAL A 121 6.29 17.32 -4.38
CA VAL A 121 5.73 18.65 -4.64
C VAL A 121 6.42 19.29 -5.86
N LYS A 122 7.76 19.34 -5.86
CA LYS A 122 8.55 19.87 -6.98
C LYS A 122 8.25 19.18 -8.30
N THR A 123 8.11 17.85 -8.30
CA THR A 123 7.77 17.07 -9.49
C THR A 123 6.44 17.53 -10.08
N LEU A 124 5.40 17.63 -9.24
CA LEU A 124 4.06 18.02 -9.70
C LEU A 124 3.95 19.48 -10.12
N LEU A 125 4.65 20.38 -9.42
CA LEU A 125 4.74 21.80 -9.79
C LEU A 125 5.44 21.97 -11.15
N ALA A 126 6.54 21.24 -11.37
CA ALA A 126 7.28 21.28 -12.64
C ALA A 126 6.44 20.73 -13.82
N GLU A 127 5.69 19.64 -13.62
CA GLU A 127 4.77 19.09 -14.63
C GLU A 127 3.70 20.10 -15.07
N HIS A 128 3.35 21.06 -14.22
CA HIS A 128 2.38 22.13 -14.49
C HIS A 128 3.03 23.48 -14.87
N ASN A 129 4.36 23.52 -15.05
CA ASN A 129 5.14 24.72 -15.36
C ASN A 129 5.01 25.85 -14.33
N VAL A 130 4.78 25.52 -13.05
CA VAL A 130 4.75 26.50 -11.96
C VAL A 130 6.17 26.97 -11.68
N GLN A 131 6.39 28.29 -11.71
CA GLN A 131 7.67 28.87 -11.32
C GLN A 131 7.85 28.71 -9.81
N LEU A 132 8.99 28.16 -9.40
CA LEU A 132 9.25 27.77 -8.03
C LEU A 132 10.55 28.38 -7.50
N GLU A 133 10.48 28.91 -6.29
CA GLU A 133 11.63 29.22 -5.44
C GLU A 133 11.55 28.35 -4.18
N ASP A 134 12.67 27.75 -3.81
CA ASP A 134 12.76 26.84 -2.65
C ASP A 134 13.54 27.51 -1.52
N GLN A 135 12.83 27.84 -0.43
CA GLN A 135 13.40 28.40 0.80
C GLN A 135 13.21 27.44 1.99
N LEU A 136 13.04 26.14 1.73
CA LEU A 136 12.97 25.14 2.77
C LEU A 136 14.32 24.98 3.48
N THR A 137 14.29 24.88 4.80
CA THR A 137 15.46 24.77 5.68
C THR A 137 15.51 23.47 6.48
N GLY A 138 14.38 22.77 6.60
CA GLY A 138 14.24 21.53 7.35
C GLY A 138 14.71 20.27 6.62
N ASP A 139 14.95 19.22 7.41
CA ASP A 139 15.16 17.86 6.91
C ASP A 139 13.84 17.10 6.83
N TYR A 140 13.54 16.54 5.65
CA TYR A 140 12.27 15.84 5.37
C TYR A 140 12.47 14.33 5.28
N ARG A 141 11.54 13.57 5.87
CA ARG A 141 11.63 12.11 5.84
C ARG A 141 11.45 11.55 4.42
N LEU A 142 12.04 10.39 4.19
CA LEU A 142 11.78 9.59 3.00
C LEU A 142 10.46 8.82 3.16
N TRP A 143 9.52 9.03 2.25
CA TRP A 143 8.29 8.26 2.18
C TRP A 143 8.52 7.03 1.30
N GLY A 144 8.52 5.84 1.90
CA GLY A 144 8.67 4.59 1.14
C GLY A 144 7.50 4.33 0.18
N TYR A 145 6.31 4.81 0.51
CA TYR A 145 5.12 4.68 -0.33
C TYR A 145 4.13 5.82 -0.02
N CYS A 146 3.75 6.59 -1.03
CA CYS A 146 2.77 7.67 -0.95
C CYS A 146 1.93 7.73 -2.22
N VAL A 147 0.61 7.79 -2.08
CA VAL A 147 -0.34 7.64 -3.18
C VAL A 147 -1.19 8.88 -3.30
N GLN A 148 -1.18 9.50 -4.48
CA GLN A 148 -2.25 10.40 -4.92
C GLN A 148 -3.43 9.51 -5.31
N TYR A 149 -4.54 9.59 -4.58
CA TYR A 149 -5.66 8.67 -4.77
C TYR A 149 -6.96 9.43 -5.00
N ASN A 150 -7.43 9.44 -6.25
CA ASN A 150 -8.72 10.00 -6.64
C ASN A 150 -8.93 11.47 -6.23
N GLU A 151 -7.86 12.24 -6.17
CA GLU A 151 -7.83 13.63 -5.72
C GLU A 151 -7.14 14.51 -6.77
N SER A 152 -7.36 15.82 -6.70
CA SER A 152 -6.64 16.77 -7.54
C SER A 152 -5.17 16.86 -7.12
N SER A 153 -4.31 17.21 -8.06
CA SER A 153 -2.88 17.38 -7.78
C SER A 153 -2.63 18.50 -6.78
N PHE A 154 -3.49 19.52 -6.75
CA PHE A 154 -3.47 20.56 -5.74
C PHE A 154 -3.79 20.01 -4.34
N ASN A 155 -4.91 19.29 -4.16
CA ASN A 155 -5.24 18.71 -2.85
C ASN A 155 -4.15 17.77 -2.35
N PHE A 156 -3.56 16.99 -3.25
CA PHE A 156 -2.47 16.08 -2.95
C PHE A 156 -1.22 16.79 -2.41
N ILE A 157 -0.73 17.84 -3.10
CA ILE A 157 0.43 18.59 -2.58
C ILE A 157 0.07 19.35 -1.31
N SER A 158 -1.14 19.90 -1.19
CA SER A 158 -1.55 20.66 -0.01
C SER A 158 -1.58 19.80 1.24
N ARG A 159 -2.20 18.60 1.21
CA ARG A 159 -2.23 17.72 2.40
C ARG A 159 -0.84 17.23 2.82
N LEU A 160 0.08 17.09 1.86
CA LEU A 160 1.46 16.69 2.15
C LEU A 160 2.25 17.86 2.75
N MET A 161 2.12 19.06 2.18
CA MET A 161 2.73 20.27 2.72
C MET A 161 2.21 20.58 4.12
N GLU A 162 0.89 20.50 4.32
CA GLU A 162 0.24 20.69 5.63
C GLU A 162 0.73 19.68 6.69
N GLN A 163 0.98 18.42 6.31
CA GLN A 163 1.52 17.41 7.20
C GLN A 163 2.99 17.69 7.56
N GLU A 164 3.79 18.12 6.59
CA GLU A 164 5.23 18.39 6.77
C GLU A 164 5.51 19.81 7.26
N GLY A 165 4.48 20.60 7.59
CA GLY A 165 4.63 21.99 8.05
C GLY A 165 5.10 22.97 6.98
N ILE A 166 5.13 22.56 5.71
CA ILE A 166 5.51 23.39 4.57
C ILE A 166 4.34 24.29 4.20
N TYR A 167 4.64 25.54 3.89
CA TYR A 167 3.68 26.47 3.30
C TYR A 167 4.25 27.11 2.05
N TYR A 168 3.40 27.88 1.36
CA TYR A 168 3.84 28.67 0.23
C TYR A 168 3.20 30.05 0.20
N TYR A 169 3.81 30.94 -0.56
CA TYR A 169 3.29 32.26 -0.92
C TYR A 169 3.74 32.62 -2.34
N PHE A 170 3.29 33.76 -2.85
CA PHE A 170 3.64 34.20 -4.19
C PHE A 170 4.46 35.48 -4.17
N LYS A 171 5.55 35.48 -4.93
CA LYS A 171 6.29 36.68 -5.29
C LYS A 171 5.84 37.14 -6.66
N HIS A 172 5.35 38.36 -6.75
CA HIS A 172 4.87 38.95 -8.00
C HIS A 172 5.91 39.92 -8.59
N GLU A 173 6.18 39.76 -9.87
CA GLU A 173 7.07 40.61 -10.65
C GLU A 173 6.39 40.96 -11.99
N MET A 174 6.98 41.88 -12.75
CA MET A 174 6.45 42.20 -14.08
C MET A 174 6.44 40.95 -14.97
N GLY A 175 5.24 40.54 -15.40
CA GLY A 175 5.04 39.43 -16.34
C GLY A 175 5.17 38.02 -15.75
N LYS A 176 5.44 37.85 -14.45
CA LYS A 176 5.55 36.53 -13.80
C LYS A 176 5.17 36.56 -12.32
N HIS A 177 4.76 35.42 -11.81
CA HIS A 177 4.63 35.16 -10.37
C HIS A 177 5.37 33.86 -10.04
N THR A 178 6.04 33.83 -8.90
CA THR A 178 6.83 32.69 -8.44
C THR A 178 6.23 32.18 -7.14
N LEU A 179 5.92 30.88 -7.09
CA LEU A 179 5.55 30.21 -5.86
C LEU A 179 6.81 30.00 -5.02
N VAL A 180 6.81 30.44 -3.77
CA VAL A 180 7.92 30.28 -2.84
C VAL A 180 7.54 29.28 -1.77
N LEU A 181 8.27 28.17 -1.65
CA LEU A 181 8.10 27.19 -0.57
C LEU A 181 8.89 27.62 0.66
N GLY A 182 8.27 27.58 1.84
CA GLY A 182 8.90 27.92 3.12
C GLY A 182 8.48 27.00 4.26
N ASP A 183 9.34 26.90 5.27
CA ASP A 183 9.11 26.13 6.51
C ASP A 183 9.56 26.89 7.78
N ALA A 184 10.14 28.09 7.62
CA ALA A 184 10.72 28.88 8.69
C ALA A 184 10.16 30.31 8.66
N PRO A 185 9.01 30.57 9.31
CA PRO A 185 8.34 31.88 9.27
C PRO A 185 9.19 33.06 9.75
N HIS A 186 10.21 32.80 10.56
CA HIS A 186 11.16 33.80 11.06
C HIS A 186 12.22 34.23 10.01
N HIS A 187 12.26 33.60 8.82
CA HIS A 187 13.17 33.98 7.73
C HIS A 187 12.55 34.94 6.71
N HIS A 188 11.24 35.24 6.82
CA HIS A 188 10.59 36.21 5.96
C HIS A 188 11.25 37.59 6.08
N GLN A 189 11.23 38.35 4.99
CA GLN A 189 11.83 39.67 4.90
C GLN A 189 10.74 40.73 4.73
N PRO A 190 11.02 41.99 5.11
CA PRO A 190 10.06 43.05 4.91
C PRO A 190 9.84 43.32 3.42
N TYR A 191 8.63 43.79 3.08
CA TYR A 191 8.37 44.25 1.72
C TYR A 191 9.18 45.53 1.46
N PRO A 192 10.00 45.60 0.39
CA PRO A 192 10.89 46.74 0.17
C PRO A 192 10.14 48.09 0.12
N GLY A 193 10.60 49.06 0.91
CA GLY A 193 9.98 50.38 1.03
C GLY A 193 8.80 50.45 2.01
N TYR A 194 8.45 49.32 2.64
CA TYR A 194 7.38 49.18 3.63
C TYR A 194 7.86 48.48 4.90
N GLU A 195 9.15 48.63 5.23
CA GLU A 195 9.77 48.02 6.42
C GLU A 195 9.09 48.51 7.71
N MET A 196 8.62 49.75 7.71
CA MET A 196 7.88 50.37 8.81
C MET A 196 6.58 50.98 8.30
N ILE A 197 5.45 50.63 8.92
CA ILE A 197 4.13 51.15 8.53
C ILE A 197 3.48 51.85 9.73
N PRO A 198 3.09 53.13 9.62
CA PRO A 198 2.43 53.85 10.71
C PRO A 198 1.00 53.36 10.91
N TYR A 199 0.56 53.30 12.16
CA TYR A 199 -0.85 53.40 12.48
C TYR A 199 -1.28 54.87 12.47
N HIS A 200 -2.25 55.20 11.63
CA HIS A 200 -2.85 56.53 11.57
C HIS A 200 -4.05 56.60 12.49
N LEU A 201 -3.94 57.37 13.58
CA LEU A 201 -5.14 57.83 14.29
C LEU A 201 -5.89 58.79 13.35
N THR A 202 -7.08 58.42 12.93
CA THR A 202 -8.06 59.38 12.38
C THR A 202 -8.98 59.85 13.53
N PRO A 203 -8.63 60.91 14.28
CA PRO A 203 -9.59 61.54 15.18
C PRO A 203 -10.72 62.12 14.33
N SER A 204 -11.96 61.72 14.65
CA SER A 204 -13.24 62.25 14.16
C SER A 204 -13.15 63.25 12.98
N GLY A 205 -13.08 62.72 11.75
CA GLY A 205 -13.32 63.49 10.52
C GLY A 205 -12.11 64.01 9.73
N GLY A 206 -10.86 63.67 10.08
CA GLY A 206 -9.68 64.01 9.26
C GLY A 206 -9.33 62.94 8.21
N SER A 207 -9.01 63.32 6.98
CA SER A 207 -8.40 62.45 5.96
C SER A 207 -6.87 62.60 5.98
N THR A 208 -6.13 61.50 6.13
CA THR A 208 -4.67 61.49 5.91
C THR A 208 -4.36 61.19 4.45
N SER A 209 -3.33 61.82 3.90
CA SER A 209 -2.83 61.56 2.55
C SER A 209 -1.67 60.56 2.51
N GLU A 210 -1.12 60.22 3.67
CA GLU A 210 -0.02 59.24 3.80
C GLU A 210 -0.57 57.81 3.91
N GLU A 211 0.12 56.87 3.27
CA GLU A 211 -0.16 55.45 3.43
C GLU A 211 0.05 54.98 4.89
N GLY A 212 -0.78 54.05 5.36
CA GLY A 212 -0.63 53.45 6.67
C GLY A 212 -1.79 52.52 7.05
N ILE A 213 -1.83 52.14 8.33
CA ILE A 213 -2.85 51.26 8.91
C ILE A 213 -3.85 52.11 9.69
N SER A 214 -5.15 51.89 9.47
CA SER A 214 -6.22 52.71 10.09
C SER A 214 -7.14 51.91 11.03
N GLN A 215 -7.17 50.59 10.89
CA GLN A 215 -7.85 49.68 11.82
C GLN A 215 -6.90 48.60 12.29
N TRP A 216 -6.96 48.28 13.57
CA TRP A 216 -6.14 47.24 14.20
C TRP A 216 -6.98 46.54 15.26
N THR A 217 -7.15 45.23 15.14
CA THR A 217 -8.01 44.42 16.01
C THR A 217 -7.30 43.13 16.37
N LEU A 218 -7.09 42.93 17.66
CA LEU A 218 -6.56 41.69 18.22
C LEU A 218 -7.72 40.77 18.58
N SER A 219 -7.58 39.49 18.24
CA SER A 219 -8.55 38.45 18.58
C SER A 219 -7.83 37.24 19.12
N ASP A 220 -8.18 36.86 20.36
CA ASP A 220 -7.73 35.62 20.97
C ASP A 220 -8.83 34.55 20.91
N ARG A 221 -8.42 33.29 20.69
CA ARG A 221 -9.33 32.14 20.54
C ARG A 221 -8.84 30.98 21.39
N VAL A 222 -9.76 30.29 22.06
CA VAL A 222 -9.42 29.07 22.77
C VAL A 222 -9.09 27.97 21.76
N THR A 223 -7.88 27.43 21.85
CA THR A 223 -7.41 26.28 21.05
C THR A 223 -7.17 25.07 21.94
N PRO A 224 -7.18 23.84 21.38
CA PRO A 224 -6.90 22.64 22.15
C PRO A 224 -5.59 22.71 22.94
N GLY A 225 -5.59 22.09 24.11
CA GLY A 225 -4.50 22.14 25.09
C GLY A 225 -3.46 21.03 24.93
N ILE A 226 -3.85 19.89 24.36
CA ILE A 226 -2.93 18.77 24.05
C ILE A 226 -3.29 18.18 22.69
N TYR A 227 -2.27 17.98 21.86
CA TYR A 227 -2.34 17.11 20.69
C TYR A 227 -1.62 15.81 20.98
N SER A 228 -2.24 14.69 20.63
CA SER A 228 -1.62 13.38 20.71
C SER A 228 -1.93 12.55 19.47
N LEU A 229 -0.99 11.69 19.10
CA LEU A 229 -1.11 10.76 17.98
C LEU A 229 -0.37 9.47 18.28
N ASP A 230 -0.81 8.39 17.62
CA ASP A 230 -0.16 7.09 17.71
C ASP A 230 -0.19 6.37 16.37
N ASP A 231 0.64 5.33 16.23
CA ASP A 231 0.66 4.47 15.06
C ASP A 231 1.14 3.05 15.39
N TYR A 232 1.11 2.15 14.41
CA TYR A 232 1.58 0.78 14.54
C TYR A 232 2.53 0.39 13.40
N ASP A 233 3.74 -0.04 13.76
CA ASP A 233 4.68 -0.67 12.84
C ASP A 233 4.84 -2.17 13.16
N PHE A 234 4.37 -3.02 12.24
CA PHE A 234 4.48 -4.47 12.39
C PHE A 234 5.93 -4.99 12.45
N ARG A 235 6.91 -4.20 12.01
CA ARG A 235 8.35 -4.54 12.10
C ARG A 235 8.86 -4.35 13.53
N LYS A 236 8.18 -3.54 14.33
CA LYS A 236 8.49 -3.22 15.73
C LYS A 236 7.19 -3.30 16.56
N PRO A 237 6.53 -4.48 16.66
CA PRO A 237 5.14 -4.59 17.11
C PRO A 237 4.89 -4.18 18.58
N ASN A 238 5.95 -4.10 19.40
CA ASN A 238 5.89 -3.69 20.80
C ASN A 238 6.48 -2.28 21.03
N ALA A 239 6.84 -1.56 19.96
CA ALA A 239 7.37 -0.20 20.10
C ALA A 239 6.26 0.75 20.56
N TRP A 240 6.57 1.57 21.56
CA TRP A 240 5.70 2.65 22.00
C TRP A 240 5.87 3.84 21.03
N LEU A 241 4.92 4.01 20.12
CA LEU A 241 4.96 5.07 19.11
C LEU A 241 4.20 6.33 19.53
N PHE A 242 3.36 6.27 20.56
CA PHE A 242 2.54 7.38 21.04
C PHE A 242 3.36 8.65 21.31
N GLN A 243 2.90 9.77 20.75
CA GLN A 243 3.45 11.10 20.95
C GLN A 243 2.38 12.04 21.45
N ALA A 244 2.76 12.97 22.33
CA ALA A 244 1.89 14.03 22.80
C ALA A 244 2.67 15.34 22.97
N ARG A 245 2.04 16.45 22.63
CA ARG A 245 2.57 17.81 22.80
C ARG A 245 1.51 18.70 23.43
N GLN A 246 1.91 19.43 24.48
CA GLN A 246 1.06 20.42 25.12
C GLN A 246 1.12 21.75 24.35
N ASN A 247 -0.02 22.40 24.21
CA ASN A 247 -0.13 23.75 23.68
C ASN A 247 0.00 24.76 24.84
N PRO A 248 1.13 25.48 24.97
CA PRO A 248 1.43 26.30 26.14
C PRO A 248 0.52 27.54 26.26
N VAL A 249 -0.09 27.99 25.17
CA VAL A 249 -0.97 29.18 25.15
C VAL A 249 -2.44 28.85 25.44
N SER A 250 -2.80 27.57 25.58
CA SER A 250 -4.18 27.21 25.93
C SER A 250 -4.54 27.65 27.36
N PRO A 251 -5.70 28.29 27.61
CA PRO A 251 -6.06 28.85 28.93
C PRO A 251 -6.08 27.84 30.09
N THR A 252 -6.31 26.56 29.78
CA THR A 252 -6.12 25.45 30.73
C THR A 252 -5.53 24.26 29.97
N PRO A 253 -4.19 24.13 29.92
CA PRO A 253 -3.54 23.04 29.22
C PRO A 253 -4.10 21.68 29.68
N GLY A 254 -4.51 20.83 28.73
CA GLY A 254 -5.04 19.49 29.02
C GLY A 254 -6.54 19.37 29.31
N GLN A 255 -7.36 20.42 29.13
CA GLN A 255 -8.83 20.28 29.21
C GLN A 255 -9.50 19.94 27.87
N ILE A 256 -8.84 20.28 26.76
CA ILE A 256 -9.31 19.97 25.40
C ILE A 256 -8.19 19.18 24.73
N ASP A 257 -8.34 17.87 24.74
CA ASP A 257 -7.36 16.93 24.20
C ASP A 257 -7.87 16.40 22.85
N VAL A 258 -6.97 16.41 21.87
CA VAL A 258 -7.22 15.81 20.55
C VAL A 258 -6.29 14.61 20.41
N TYR A 259 -6.87 13.48 19.98
CA TYR A 259 -6.15 12.25 19.69
C TYR A 259 -6.41 11.83 18.24
N ASP A 260 -5.35 11.74 17.44
CA ASP A 260 -5.41 11.33 16.04
C ASP A 260 -4.85 9.93 15.83
N TRP A 261 -5.59 9.12 15.06
CA TRP A 261 -5.17 7.79 14.63
C TRP A 261 -5.63 7.49 13.19
N PRO A 262 -4.76 6.94 12.32
CA PRO A 262 -3.32 6.72 12.52
C PRO A 262 -2.52 8.01 12.31
N GLY A 263 -1.39 8.14 13.00
CA GLY A 263 -0.51 9.31 12.91
C GLY A 263 0.34 9.41 11.63
N ARG A 264 0.34 8.38 10.79
CA ARG A 264 1.07 8.31 9.51
C ARG A 264 2.59 8.30 9.67
N TYR A 265 3.13 7.60 10.67
CA TYR A 265 4.58 7.48 10.87
C TYR A 265 5.02 6.11 11.37
N THR A 266 6.32 5.83 11.23
CA THR A 266 6.92 4.56 11.69
C THR A 266 8.11 4.76 12.64
N GLU A 267 8.56 6.00 12.82
CA GLU A 267 9.68 6.36 13.69
C GLU A 267 9.26 7.46 14.68
N HIS A 268 9.77 7.38 15.91
CA HIS A 268 9.39 8.29 17.00
C HIS A 268 9.64 9.77 16.65
N GLN A 269 10.77 10.08 16.02
CA GLN A 269 11.13 11.47 15.65
C GLN A 269 10.13 12.08 14.66
N GLN A 270 9.54 11.27 13.78
CA GLN A 270 8.53 11.72 12.82
C GLN A 270 7.21 12.05 13.53
N GLY A 271 6.78 11.20 14.46
CA GLY A 271 5.58 11.47 15.27
C GLY A 271 5.75 12.73 16.14
N GLU A 272 6.95 12.93 16.71
CA GLU A 272 7.26 14.12 17.51
C GLU A 272 7.21 15.39 16.65
N PHE A 273 7.74 15.33 15.43
CA PHE A 273 7.67 16.40 14.44
C PHE A 273 6.22 16.74 14.09
N TYR A 274 5.39 15.77 13.73
CA TYR A 274 3.98 16.01 13.39
C TYR A 274 3.17 16.52 14.59
N ALA A 275 3.50 16.05 15.81
CA ALA A 275 2.89 16.58 17.01
C ALA A 275 3.17 18.08 17.19
N ARG A 276 4.42 18.49 16.92
CA ARG A 276 4.86 19.89 17.01
C ARG A 276 4.21 20.76 15.94
N VAL A 277 4.24 20.36 14.67
CA VAL A 277 3.60 21.10 13.57
C VAL A 277 2.14 21.40 13.90
N ARG A 278 1.40 20.42 14.43
CA ARG A 278 0.00 20.60 14.80
C ARG A 278 -0.20 21.53 15.99
N GLN A 279 0.65 21.41 17.00
CA GLN A 279 0.61 22.28 18.18
C GLN A 279 0.93 23.73 17.82
N GLU A 280 1.93 23.97 16.99
CA GLU A 280 2.34 25.30 16.53
C GLU A 280 1.27 25.94 15.62
N ALA A 281 0.61 25.16 14.76
CA ALA A 281 -0.56 25.64 14.00
C ALA A 281 -1.69 26.14 14.92
N TRP A 282 -1.96 25.45 16.04
CA TRP A 282 -2.91 25.94 17.04
C TRP A 282 -2.42 27.12 17.84
N GLN A 283 -1.12 27.19 18.14
CA GLN A 283 -0.55 28.36 18.79
C GLN A 283 -0.74 29.61 17.92
N ALA A 284 -0.57 29.50 16.60
CA ALA A 284 -0.86 30.58 15.67
C ALA A 284 -2.37 30.89 15.52
N GLU A 285 -3.26 29.91 15.69
CA GLU A 285 -4.71 30.15 15.68
C GLU A 285 -5.21 30.82 16.97
N HIS A 286 -4.49 30.64 18.09
CA HIS A 286 -4.83 31.22 19.38
C HIS A 286 -4.87 32.74 19.32
N GLN A 287 -3.94 33.37 18.60
CA GLN A 287 -3.86 34.83 18.47
C GLN A 287 -3.86 35.22 17.00
N GLN A 288 -4.90 35.93 16.55
CA GLN A 288 -4.94 36.51 15.22
C GLN A 288 -5.18 38.00 15.28
N ILE A 289 -4.43 38.74 14.46
CA ILE A 289 -4.54 40.18 14.40
C ILE A 289 -5.01 40.56 13.00
N ARG A 290 -6.03 41.42 12.95
CA ARG A 290 -6.61 41.91 11.70
C ARG A 290 -6.48 43.41 11.63
N GLY A 291 -6.31 43.93 10.43
CA GLY A 291 -6.27 45.36 10.20
C GLY A 291 -6.73 45.76 8.82
N THR A 292 -6.88 47.06 8.65
CA THR A 292 -7.18 47.69 7.35
C THR A 292 -6.09 48.72 7.08
N ALA A 293 -5.50 48.66 5.89
CA ALA A 293 -4.42 49.54 5.46
C ALA A 293 -4.73 50.19 4.11
N THR A 294 -4.18 51.39 3.93
CA THR A 294 -3.94 51.99 2.61
C THR A 294 -2.53 51.70 2.09
N ALA A 295 -1.63 51.23 2.97
CA ALA A 295 -0.26 50.88 2.63
C ALA A 295 -0.19 49.71 1.64
N LEU A 296 0.31 49.98 0.44
CA LEU A 296 0.29 49.02 -0.66
C LEU A 296 1.33 47.90 -0.53
N GLY A 297 2.25 47.97 0.43
CA GLY A 297 3.23 46.93 0.73
C GLY A 297 2.72 45.76 1.59
N ILE A 298 1.45 45.76 2.01
CA ILE A 298 0.86 44.62 2.74
C ILE A 298 0.70 43.42 1.80
N ALA A 299 1.64 42.49 1.87
CA ALA A 299 1.76 41.35 0.98
C ALA A 299 2.02 40.05 1.77
N PRO A 300 1.24 38.98 1.56
CA PRO A 300 1.48 37.70 2.23
C PRO A 300 2.88 37.16 1.99
N GLY A 301 3.52 36.65 3.05
CA GLY A 301 4.91 36.20 3.00
C GLY A 301 5.95 37.32 3.10
N SER A 302 5.53 38.56 3.40
CA SER A 302 6.41 39.65 3.80
C SER A 302 6.13 40.11 5.22
N THR A 303 7.17 40.61 5.90
CA THR A 303 7.05 41.23 7.22
C THR A 303 6.90 42.74 7.13
N PHE A 304 6.47 43.37 8.22
CA PHE A 304 6.59 44.82 8.44
C PHE A 304 6.60 45.12 9.94
N THR A 305 7.21 46.24 10.33
CA THR A 305 7.13 46.75 11.70
C THR A 305 5.99 47.76 11.82
N LEU A 306 5.01 47.48 12.69
CA LEU A 306 3.99 48.45 13.04
C LEU A 306 4.57 49.47 14.03
N TYR A 307 4.32 50.76 13.79
CA TYR A 307 4.63 51.80 14.78
C TYR A 307 3.44 52.75 14.98
N ASN A 308 3.41 53.45 16.12
CA ASN A 308 2.27 54.23 16.62
C ASN A 308 0.99 53.42 16.85
N ALA A 309 1.12 52.12 17.15
CA ALA A 309 -0.01 51.22 17.38
C ALA A 309 -0.93 51.71 18.53
N PRO A 310 -2.24 51.39 18.50
CA PRO A 310 -3.18 51.74 19.57
C PRO A 310 -2.76 51.23 20.96
N HIS A 311 -2.12 50.06 20.99
CA HIS A 311 -1.53 49.47 22.17
C HIS A 311 0.00 49.45 22.03
N ALA A 312 0.72 49.93 23.04
CA ALA A 312 2.17 50.09 22.97
C ALA A 312 2.90 48.76 22.69
N ASP A 313 2.42 47.65 23.24
CA ASP A 313 2.99 46.31 23.07
C ASP A 313 2.84 45.75 21.64
N ASP A 314 2.02 46.39 20.81
CA ASP A 314 1.84 46.02 19.40
C ASP A 314 2.82 46.71 18.45
N ASN A 315 3.69 47.58 18.94
CA ASN A 315 4.74 48.19 18.12
C ASN A 315 5.91 47.19 17.91
N ARG A 316 5.69 46.22 17.03
CA ARG A 316 6.61 45.11 16.74
C ARG A 316 6.50 44.67 15.28
N GLU A 317 7.30 43.67 14.93
CA GLU A 317 7.29 43.06 13.61
C GLU A 317 6.18 42.02 13.46
N TYR A 318 5.52 42.03 12.31
CA TYR A 318 4.43 41.13 11.96
C TYR A 318 4.66 40.46 10.60
N LEU A 319 4.32 39.18 10.50
CA LEU A 319 4.21 38.45 9.25
C LEU A 319 2.79 38.59 8.69
N THR A 320 2.68 39.00 7.43
CA THR A 320 1.39 39.04 6.72
C THR A 320 0.99 37.63 6.30
N LEU A 321 -0.12 37.14 6.83
CA LEU A 321 -0.69 35.83 6.50
C LEU A 321 -1.68 35.90 5.33
N GLN A 322 -2.49 36.96 5.29
CA GLN A 322 -3.53 37.16 4.29
C GLN A 322 -3.70 38.65 4.00
N ALA A 323 -4.01 38.98 2.75
CA ALA A 323 -4.39 40.31 2.31
C ALA A 323 -5.57 40.21 1.33
N ASN A 324 -6.63 40.98 1.60
CA ASN A 324 -7.79 41.14 0.74
C ASN A 324 -7.73 42.54 0.13
N TYR A 325 -7.55 42.61 -1.18
CA TYR A 325 -7.42 43.84 -1.94
C TYR A 325 -8.79 44.35 -2.35
N HIS A 326 -9.04 45.63 -2.07
CA HIS A 326 -10.16 46.41 -2.54
C HIS A 326 -9.59 47.70 -3.15
N LEU A 327 -9.20 47.63 -4.42
CA LEU A 327 -8.60 48.74 -5.16
C LEU A 327 -9.58 49.23 -6.23
N LYS A 328 -9.85 50.53 -6.29
CA LYS A 328 -10.75 51.12 -7.29
C LYS A 328 -10.24 52.47 -7.79
N GLU A 329 -10.25 52.64 -9.11
CA GLU A 329 -10.02 53.91 -9.78
C GLU A 329 -11.32 54.47 -10.36
N ASN A 330 -11.55 55.78 -10.19
CA ASN A 330 -12.82 56.40 -10.59
C ASN A 330 -12.70 57.63 -11.49
N ARG A 331 -11.52 57.95 -12.02
CA ARG A 331 -11.28 59.22 -12.75
C ARG A 331 -11.74 59.23 -14.22
N TYR A 332 -12.52 58.24 -14.67
CA TYR A 332 -12.98 58.15 -16.06
C TYR A 332 -14.36 58.82 -16.30
N ALA A 333 -15.02 59.30 -15.25
CA ALA A 333 -16.22 60.15 -15.32
C ALA A 333 -15.94 61.50 -14.65
N SER A 334 -16.08 62.60 -15.39
CA SER A 334 -16.08 63.95 -14.81
C SER A 334 -17.48 64.24 -14.23
N GLY A 335 -17.68 64.02 -12.93
CA GLY A 335 -18.90 64.47 -12.26
C GLY A 335 -19.41 63.71 -11.03
N ASP A 336 -18.72 62.68 -10.51
CA ASP A 336 -19.21 61.93 -9.34
C ASP A 336 -18.24 62.00 -8.15
N ASP A 337 -18.78 62.19 -6.96
CA ASP A 337 -18.08 62.52 -5.70
C ASP A 337 -17.42 61.29 -5.03
N GLN A 338 -17.03 60.29 -5.83
CA GLN A 338 -16.47 59.03 -5.36
C GLN A 338 -14.95 58.97 -5.61
N SER A 339 -14.17 59.11 -4.54
CA SER A 339 -12.70 59.03 -4.50
C SER A 339 -12.17 57.67 -4.97
N SER A 340 -10.94 57.63 -5.53
CA SER A 340 -10.20 56.37 -5.66
C SER A 340 -10.08 55.67 -4.30
N GLU A 341 -10.22 54.35 -4.26
CA GLU A 341 -10.18 53.56 -3.03
C GLU A 341 -8.98 52.63 -3.08
N HIS A 342 -8.04 52.78 -2.15
CA HIS A 342 -6.94 51.85 -1.94
C HIS A 342 -7.09 51.26 -0.53
N ARG A 343 -7.75 50.11 -0.44
CA ARG A 343 -8.00 49.44 0.83
C ARG A 343 -7.48 48.01 0.77
N ILE A 344 -6.76 47.62 1.82
CA ILE A 344 -6.29 46.25 2.02
C ILE A 344 -6.73 45.81 3.41
N ASP A 345 -7.60 44.81 3.49
CA ASP A 345 -7.95 44.16 4.76
C ASP A 345 -7.06 42.94 4.93
N PHE A 346 -6.29 42.88 6.02
CA PHE A 346 -5.24 41.87 6.18
C PHE A 346 -5.33 41.14 7.51
N THR A 347 -4.72 39.96 7.55
CA THR A 347 -4.49 39.18 8.77
C THR A 347 -2.99 38.97 8.93
N VAL A 348 -2.49 39.24 10.12
CA VAL A 348 -1.08 39.12 10.48
C VAL A 348 -0.91 38.33 11.78
N LEU A 349 0.32 37.86 11.98
CA LEU A 349 0.80 37.23 13.20
C LEU A 349 2.11 37.90 13.61
N PRO A 350 2.42 38.07 14.91
CA PRO A 350 3.75 38.49 15.32
C PRO A 350 4.83 37.61 14.68
N ALA A 351 5.90 38.21 14.16
CA ALA A 351 6.88 37.49 13.33
C ALA A 351 7.70 36.43 14.11
N ASP A 352 7.71 36.51 15.45
CA ASP A 352 8.37 35.57 16.35
C ASP A 352 7.51 34.34 16.71
N VAL A 353 6.21 34.35 16.38
CA VAL A 353 5.32 33.21 16.63
C VAL A 353 5.45 32.21 15.46
N PRO A 354 5.76 30.93 15.73
CA PRO A 354 5.78 29.90 14.71
C PRO A 354 4.41 29.78 14.03
N TRP A 355 4.42 29.67 12.71
CA TRP A 355 3.22 29.48 11.89
C TRP A 355 3.39 28.25 11.00
N HIS A 356 2.39 27.37 11.04
CA HIS A 356 2.25 26.26 10.12
C HIS A 356 0.84 26.30 9.52
N PRO A 357 0.67 25.83 8.28
CA PRO A 357 -0.63 25.83 7.64
C PRO A 357 -1.63 24.96 8.42
N PRO A 358 -2.88 25.39 8.56
CA PRO A 358 -3.93 24.55 9.12
C PRO A 358 -4.18 23.35 8.20
N GLN A 359 -4.45 22.18 8.79
CA GLN A 359 -4.81 21.00 8.00
C GLN A 359 -6.24 21.14 7.45
N GLN A 360 -6.36 21.58 6.20
CA GLN A 360 -7.61 21.77 5.49
C GLN A 360 -7.76 20.78 4.33
N ALA A 361 -6.66 20.39 3.70
CA ALA A 361 -6.67 19.45 2.60
C ALA A 361 -7.07 18.05 3.10
N ILE A 362 -8.01 17.43 2.39
CA ILE A 362 -8.62 16.18 2.83
C ILE A 362 -7.72 15.02 2.41
N TRP A 363 -7.36 14.17 3.36
CA TRP A 363 -6.71 12.90 3.05
C TRP A 363 -7.68 11.94 2.35
N PRO A 364 -7.33 11.39 1.19
CA PRO A 364 -8.21 10.49 0.46
C PRO A 364 -8.44 9.20 1.25
N LYS A 365 -9.63 8.61 1.06
CA LYS A 365 -9.95 7.28 1.57
C LYS A 365 -10.41 6.36 0.43
N THR A 366 -10.04 5.11 0.54
CA THR A 366 -10.64 4.02 -0.24
C THR A 366 -11.95 3.60 0.42
N HIS A 367 -12.89 3.08 -0.38
CA HIS A 367 -14.23 2.69 0.08
C HIS A 367 -14.49 1.18 0.01
N GLY A 368 -13.45 0.39 -0.26
CA GLY A 368 -13.56 -1.06 -0.36
C GLY A 368 -12.30 -1.67 -0.96
N PRO A 369 -12.22 -3.01 -0.93
CA PRO A 369 -11.10 -3.72 -1.51
C PRO A 369 -11.09 -3.59 -3.04
N GLN A 370 -9.91 -3.70 -3.59
CA GLN A 370 -9.65 -3.69 -5.04
C GLN A 370 -8.90 -4.95 -5.41
N THR A 371 -8.89 -5.32 -6.69
CA THR A 371 -7.96 -6.35 -7.14
C THR A 371 -6.69 -5.73 -7.72
N ALA A 372 -5.59 -6.48 -7.62
CA ALA A 372 -4.31 -6.12 -8.19
C ALA A 372 -3.59 -7.37 -8.68
N ARG A 373 -2.68 -7.20 -9.63
CA ARG A 373 -1.84 -8.29 -10.14
C ARG A 373 -0.56 -8.37 -9.33
N VAL A 374 -0.16 -9.57 -8.90
CA VAL A 374 1.14 -9.77 -8.26
C VAL A 374 2.26 -9.62 -9.29
N VAL A 375 3.31 -8.89 -8.92
CA VAL A 375 4.48 -8.60 -9.79
C VAL A 375 5.79 -8.93 -9.10
N GLY A 376 6.83 -9.13 -9.90
CA GLY A 376 8.19 -9.41 -9.46
C GLY A 376 9.20 -9.13 -10.58
N PRO A 377 10.49 -9.35 -10.33
CA PRO A 377 11.53 -9.21 -11.34
C PRO A 377 11.30 -10.14 -12.54
N ALA A 378 11.82 -9.76 -13.70
CA ALA A 378 11.70 -10.57 -14.90
C ALA A 378 12.28 -11.99 -14.69
N GLY A 379 11.51 -13.01 -15.05
CA GLY A 379 11.91 -14.42 -14.92
C GLY A 379 11.60 -15.05 -13.56
N GLU A 380 11.18 -14.29 -12.54
CA GLU A 380 10.82 -14.86 -11.24
C GLU A 380 9.33 -15.19 -11.16
N SER A 381 9.01 -16.44 -10.82
CA SER A 381 7.63 -16.88 -10.62
C SER A 381 7.11 -16.57 -9.19
N ILE A 382 8.01 -16.33 -8.23
CA ILE A 382 7.69 -16.07 -6.82
C ILE A 382 8.63 -14.97 -6.32
N TRP A 383 8.06 -13.85 -5.86
CA TRP A 383 8.82 -12.74 -5.31
C TRP A 383 8.28 -12.34 -3.94
N THR A 384 9.03 -12.68 -2.89
CA THR A 384 8.63 -12.44 -1.50
C THR A 384 9.81 -12.08 -0.61
N ASP A 385 9.54 -11.38 0.48
CA ASP A 385 10.55 -11.06 1.50
C ASP A 385 10.41 -11.93 2.76
N LYS A 386 11.23 -11.63 3.79
CA LYS A 386 11.26 -12.35 5.08
C LYS A 386 9.94 -12.34 5.86
N TYR A 387 8.99 -11.47 5.50
CA TYR A 387 7.68 -11.37 6.15
C TYR A 387 6.56 -12.02 5.32
N GLY A 388 6.88 -12.65 4.19
CA GLY A 388 5.88 -13.21 3.28
C GLY A 388 5.11 -12.13 2.49
N ARG A 389 5.67 -10.92 2.36
CA ARG A 389 5.07 -9.82 1.60
C ARG A 389 5.33 -10.00 0.12
N ILE A 390 4.46 -9.44 -0.71
CA ILE A 390 4.59 -9.43 -2.18
C ILE A 390 4.58 -7.99 -2.69
N LYS A 391 4.82 -7.82 -3.99
CA LYS A 391 4.56 -6.56 -4.70
C LYS A 391 3.40 -6.73 -5.68
N VAL A 392 2.65 -5.66 -5.89
CA VAL A 392 1.45 -5.68 -6.73
C VAL A 392 1.45 -4.52 -7.72
N LYS A 393 0.73 -4.70 -8.82
CA LYS A 393 0.41 -3.67 -9.78
C LYS A 393 -1.10 -3.44 -9.75
N PHE A 394 -1.51 -2.27 -9.28
CA PHE A 394 -2.91 -1.85 -9.31
C PHE A 394 -3.36 -1.52 -10.74
N HIS A 395 -4.62 -1.78 -11.04
CA HIS A 395 -5.18 -1.58 -12.38
C HIS A 395 -5.25 -0.11 -12.81
N TRP A 396 -5.40 0.81 -11.85
CA TRP A 396 -5.45 2.25 -12.07
C TRP A 396 -4.06 2.89 -12.20
N ASP A 397 -2.98 2.17 -11.84
CA ASP A 397 -1.64 2.73 -11.89
C ASP A 397 -1.13 2.76 -13.33
N ARG A 398 -1.18 3.95 -13.93
CA ARG A 398 -0.77 4.22 -15.32
C ARG A 398 0.73 4.48 -15.47
N PHE A 399 1.40 4.92 -14.42
CA PHE A 399 2.76 5.48 -14.48
C PHE A 399 3.81 4.51 -13.98
N GLY A 400 3.48 3.69 -12.98
CA GLY A 400 4.41 2.71 -12.44
C GLY A 400 4.80 1.66 -13.48
N PRO A 401 5.99 1.05 -13.34
CA PRO A 401 6.40 -0.06 -14.20
C PRO A 401 5.49 -1.28 -14.00
N LYS A 402 5.75 -2.38 -14.72
CA LYS A 402 5.02 -3.66 -14.59
C LYS A 402 5.92 -4.75 -13.99
N ASP A 403 6.79 -4.36 -13.08
CA ASP A 403 7.81 -5.19 -12.44
C ASP A 403 7.82 -4.96 -10.91
N ASP A 404 8.89 -5.35 -10.22
CA ASP A 404 9.06 -5.14 -8.79
C ASP A 404 9.22 -3.67 -8.38
N GLY A 405 9.24 -2.71 -9.30
CA GLY A 405 9.11 -1.28 -9.02
C GLY A 405 7.66 -0.79 -8.89
N SER A 406 6.65 -1.64 -9.13
CA SER A 406 5.24 -1.20 -9.22
C SER A 406 4.64 -0.72 -7.90
N SER A 407 5.08 -1.28 -6.76
CA SER A 407 4.55 -0.94 -5.43
C SER A 407 5.58 -1.19 -4.33
N CYS A 408 5.22 -0.75 -3.13
CA CYS A 408 5.86 -1.18 -1.91
C CYS A 408 5.59 -2.68 -1.62
N TRP A 409 6.25 -3.20 -0.59
CA TRP A 409 5.98 -4.53 -0.08
C TRP A 409 4.65 -4.58 0.68
N VAL A 410 3.69 -5.33 0.14
CA VAL A 410 2.33 -5.48 0.67
C VAL A 410 2.22 -6.76 1.48
N ARG A 411 1.73 -6.66 2.72
CA ARG A 411 1.48 -7.83 3.59
C ARG A 411 0.36 -8.70 3.04
N VAL A 412 0.50 -10.01 3.19
CA VAL A 412 -0.49 -11.00 2.75
C VAL A 412 -1.15 -11.65 3.95
N SER A 413 -2.49 -11.54 4.02
CA SER A 413 -3.31 -12.27 4.98
C SER A 413 -3.12 -13.78 4.79
N SER A 414 -3.03 -14.49 5.91
CA SER A 414 -2.87 -15.94 5.95
C SER A 414 -4.09 -16.56 6.60
N ALA A 415 -4.48 -17.77 6.17
CA ALA A 415 -5.60 -18.48 6.78
C ALA A 415 -5.40 -18.76 8.27
N TRP A 416 -4.13 -18.87 8.71
CA TRP A 416 -3.74 -19.00 10.10
C TRP A 416 -2.30 -18.49 10.30
N ALA A 417 -2.08 -17.55 11.23
CA ALA A 417 -0.76 -17.00 11.52
C ALA A 417 -0.50 -16.93 13.03
N GLY A 418 0.45 -17.74 13.52
CA GLY A 418 0.91 -17.77 14.91
C GLY A 418 2.41 -17.49 15.05
N GLN A 419 2.91 -17.52 16.28
CA GLN A 419 4.33 -17.28 16.60
C GLN A 419 5.21 -18.48 16.19
N GLY A 420 5.54 -18.59 14.90
CA GLY A 420 6.37 -19.67 14.34
C GLY A 420 5.59 -20.88 13.82
N TYR A 421 4.27 -20.78 13.68
CA TYR A 421 3.39 -21.81 13.13
C TYR A 421 2.22 -21.18 12.39
N GLY A 422 1.55 -21.93 11.51
CA GLY A 422 0.40 -21.45 10.74
C GLY A 422 0.39 -21.95 9.30
N GLY A 423 -0.47 -21.36 8.47
CA GLY A 423 -0.56 -21.63 7.05
C GLY A 423 0.11 -20.52 6.23
N VAL A 424 1.03 -20.88 5.35
CA VAL A 424 1.73 -19.93 4.47
C VAL A 424 1.49 -20.33 3.02
N GLN A 425 0.89 -19.43 2.25
CA GLN A 425 0.64 -19.59 0.82
C GLN A 425 1.01 -18.27 0.15
N ILE A 426 2.21 -18.18 -0.41
CA ILE A 426 2.68 -16.93 -1.03
C ILE A 426 2.05 -16.80 -2.42
N PRO A 427 1.30 -15.71 -2.72
CA PRO A 427 0.84 -15.42 -4.07
C PRO A 427 2.01 -15.35 -5.05
N ARG A 428 1.86 -15.96 -6.21
CA ARG A 428 2.88 -16.00 -7.26
C ARG A 428 2.74 -14.81 -8.20
N VAL A 429 3.81 -14.49 -8.91
CA VAL A 429 3.77 -13.46 -9.95
C VAL A 429 2.69 -13.83 -10.98
N ASN A 430 1.89 -12.85 -11.38
CA ASN A 430 0.68 -12.93 -12.20
C ASN A 430 -0.61 -13.39 -11.51
N ASP A 431 -0.57 -13.86 -10.26
CA ASP A 431 -1.80 -14.12 -9.51
C ASP A 431 -2.61 -12.82 -9.34
N GLU A 432 -3.94 -12.95 -9.28
CA GLU A 432 -4.82 -11.85 -8.91
C GLU A 432 -5.16 -11.92 -7.42
N VAL A 433 -4.87 -10.83 -6.72
CA VAL A 433 -5.08 -10.70 -5.28
C VAL A 433 -6.08 -9.61 -4.98
N VAL A 434 -6.81 -9.78 -3.88
CA VAL A 434 -7.71 -8.77 -3.32
C VAL A 434 -6.93 -7.96 -2.29
N VAL A 435 -6.83 -6.66 -2.50
CA VAL A 435 -6.10 -5.70 -1.68
C VAL A 435 -7.10 -4.79 -0.99
N ASP A 436 -7.07 -4.79 0.34
CA ASP A 436 -7.73 -3.81 1.18
C ASP A 436 -6.72 -2.77 1.68
N PHE A 437 -7.19 -1.73 2.34
CA PHE A 437 -6.37 -0.62 2.81
C PHE A 437 -6.66 -0.35 4.29
N ILE A 438 -5.64 -0.41 5.14
CA ILE A 438 -5.82 -0.25 6.58
C ILE A 438 -6.40 1.15 6.87
N ASN A 439 -7.54 1.22 7.57
CA ASN A 439 -8.30 2.46 7.80
C ASN A 439 -8.76 3.19 6.52
N GLY A 440 -8.84 2.47 5.40
CA GLY A 440 -9.12 3.03 4.08
C GLY A 440 -7.96 3.88 3.53
N ASP A 441 -6.78 3.85 4.13
CA ASP A 441 -5.64 4.69 3.76
C ASP A 441 -4.91 4.14 2.50
N PRO A 442 -4.92 4.85 1.35
CA PRO A 442 -4.29 4.39 0.11
C PRO A 442 -2.80 4.05 0.25
N ASP A 443 -2.12 4.65 1.24
CA ASP A 443 -0.70 4.42 1.54
C ASP A 443 -0.45 3.10 2.30
N ARG A 444 -1.51 2.41 2.75
CA ARG A 444 -1.42 1.21 3.61
C ARG A 444 -2.13 -0.01 3.02
N PRO A 445 -1.70 -0.51 1.85
CA PRO A 445 -2.29 -1.70 1.25
C PRO A 445 -2.00 -2.97 2.08
N ILE A 446 -2.96 -3.88 2.10
CA ILE A 446 -2.84 -5.23 2.65
C ILE A 446 -3.63 -6.22 1.78
N VAL A 447 -3.02 -7.32 1.36
CA VAL A 447 -3.69 -8.38 0.62
C VAL A 447 -4.56 -9.18 1.59
N THR A 448 -5.86 -9.27 1.33
CA THR A 448 -6.84 -9.96 2.17
C THR A 448 -7.42 -11.22 1.52
N GLY A 449 -7.23 -11.39 0.21
CA GLY A 449 -7.77 -12.55 -0.52
C GLY A 449 -7.08 -12.80 -1.86
N ARG A 450 -7.56 -13.83 -2.55
CA ARG A 450 -7.12 -14.27 -3.88
C ARG A 450 -8.35 -14.64 -4.69
N VAL A 451 -8.30 -14.40 -5.99
CA VAL A 451 -9.40 -14.73 -6.90
C VAL A 451 -8.86 -15.37 -8.16
N TYR A 452 -9.62 -16.32 -8.71
CA TYR A 452 -9.38 -16.87 -10.04
C TYR A 452 -9.95 -15.93 -11.11
N ASN A 453 -9.40 -16.00 -12.32
CA ASN A 453 -9.85 -15.26 -13.50
C ASN A 453 -9.61 -16.10 -14.77
N GLU A 454 -9.91 -15.56 -15.97
CA GLU A 454 -9.76 -16.33 -17.21
C GLU A 454 -8.31 -16.74 -17.53
N ALA A 455 -7.31 -15.98 -17.06
CA ALA A 455 -5.90 -16.34 -17.23
C ALA A 455 -5.41 -17.35 -16.17
N SER A 456 -6.07 -17.37 -15.01
CA SER A 456 -5.75 -18.22 -13.87
C SER A 456 -7.03 -18.93 -13.41
N MET A 457 -7.38 -20.02 -14.10
CA MET A 457 -8.58 -20.80 -13.79
C MET A 457 -8.37 -21.70 -12.55
N PRO A 458 -9.46 -22.09 -11.85
CA PRO A 458 -9.41 -23.08 -10.78
C PRO A 458 -8.77 -24.40 -11.23
N PRO A 459 -8.13 -25.17 -10.32
CA PRO A 459 -7.41 -26.40 -10.67
C PRO A 459 -8.31 -27.55 -11.12
N TRP A 460 -9.61 -27.50 -10.83
CA TRP A 460 -10.61 -28.49 -11.25
C TRP A 460 -11.58 -27.88 -12.27
N ALA A 461 -12.04 -28.71 -13.21
CA ALA A 461 -12.93 -28.29 -14.29
C ALA A 461 -14.34 -27.97 -13.77
N LEU A 462 -14.57 -26.72 -13.39
CA LEU A 462 -15.89 -26.23 -12.98
C LEU A 462 -16.77 -25.87 -14.20
N PRO A 463 -18.10 -26.09 -14.12
CA PRO A 463 -18.87 -26.56 -12.96
C PRO A 463 -18.92 -28.09 -12.80
N ALA A 464 -18.31 -28.88 -13.71
CA ALA A 464 -18.42 -30.34 -13.68
C ALA A 464 -17.85 -30.98 -12.39
N ALA A 465 -16.82 -30.36 -11.80
CA ALA A 465 -16.17 -30.78 -10.56
C ALA A 465 -16.69 -30.03 -9.31
N ALA A 466 -17.95 -29.59 -9.28
CA ALA A 466 -18.49 -28.78 -8.17
C ALA A 466 -18.48 -29.48 -6.79
N THR A 467 -18.39 -30.81 -6.73
CA THR A 467 -18.28 -31.61 -5.50
C THR A 467 -16.85 -31.84 -5.04
N GLN A 468 -15.85 -31.31 -5.77
CA GLN A 468 -14.44 -31.45 -5.42
C GLN A 468 -13.94 -30.23 -4.64
N MET A 469 -13.14 -30.49 -3.61
CA MET A 469 -12.44 -29.45 -2.85
C MET A 469 -11.04 -29.90 -2.44
N GLY A 470 -10.18 -28.95 -2.07
CA GLY A 470 -8.86 -29.29 -1.53
C GLY A 470 -7.78 -28.25 -1.82
N PHE A 471 -6.53 -28.73 -1.84
CA PHE A 471 -5.35 -27.95 -2.11
C PHE A 471 -4.53 -28.60 -3.22
N MET A 472 -4.17 -27.83 -4.25
CA MET A 472 -3.24 -28.24 -5.29
C MET A 472 -2.12 -27.22 -5.39
N SER A 473 -0.90 -27.68 -5.19
CA SER A 473 0.32 -26.89 -5.39
C SER A 473 0.87 -27.12 -6.79
N ARG A 474 1.86 -26.30 -7.17
CA ARG A 474 2.58 -26.42 -8.44
C ARG A 474 4.08 -26.36 -8.15
N THR A 475 4.87 -27.27 -8.72
CA THR A 475 6.34 -27.16 -8.67
C THR A 475 6.77 -25.79 -9.20
N LYS A 476 7.75 -25.15 -8.55
CA LYS A 476 8.29 -23.86 -9.07
C LYS A 476 8.83 -24.12 -10.47
N ASP A 477 8.38 -23.33 -11.45
CA ASP A 477 8.74 -23.46 -12.86
C ASP A 477 8.36 -24.82 -13.52
N GLY A 478 7.47 -25.59 -12.87
CA GLY A 478 6.96 -26.85 -13.39
C GLY A 478 5.74 -26.70 -14.31
N THR A 479 5.28 -27.82 -14.85
CA THR A 479 4.09 -27.89 -15.72
C THR A 479 2.82 -28.21 -14.92
N ALA A 480 1.68 -28.23 -15.61
CA ALA A 480 0.38 -28.63 -15.03
C ALA A 480 0.36 -30.08 -14.48
N ASP A 481 1.35 -30.91 -14.81
CA ASP A 481 1.45 -32.27 -14.30
C ASP A 481 2.30 -32.36 -13.01
N ASN A 482 3.10 -31.34 -12.70
CA ASN A 482 4.00 -31.35 -11.55
C ASN A 482 3.34 -30.71 -10.32
N ALA A 483 2.76 -31.53 -9.45
CA ALA A 483 1.94 -31.07 -8.33
C ALA A 483 1.96 -31.98 -7.11
N ASN A 484 1.86 -31.36 -5.93
CA ASN A 484 1.35 -32.04 -4.73
C ASN A 484 -0.11 -31.64 -4.54
N ALA A 485 -0.96 -32.60 -4.17
CA ALA A 485 -2.38 -32.37 -3.99
C ALA A 485 -2.96 -33.13 -2.79
N LEU A 486 -3.94 -32.50 -2.15
CA LEU A 486 -4.89 -33.12 -1.23
C LEU A 486 -6.28 -32.76 -1.74
N ARG A 487 -7.06 -33.74 -2.20
CA ARG A 487 -8.41 -33.54 -2.73
C ARG A 487 -9.42 -34.41 -1.99
N PHE A 488 -10.57 -33.83 -1.74
CA PHE A 488 -11.78 -34.50 -1.27
C PHE A 488 -12.83 -34.44 -2.39
N GLU A 489 -13.44 -35.58 -2.70
CA GLU A 489 -14.58 -35.74 -3.60
C GLU A 489 -15.79 -36.14 -2.76
N ASP A 490 -16.84 -35.32 -2.80
CA ASP A 490 -18.08 -35.51 -2.04
C ASP A 490 -19.25 -36.01 -2.90
N LYS A 491 -18.98 -36.49 -4.11
CA LYS A 491 -20.01 -37.12 -4.94
C LYS A 491 -20.48 -38.43 -4.31
N ALA A 492 -21.76 -38.46 -3.92
CA ALA A 492 -22.38 -39.63 -3.29
C ALA A 492 -22.17 -40.94 -4.06
N GLY A 493 -21.68 -41.97 -3.38
CA GLY A 493 -21.36 -43.28 -3.95
C GLY A 493 -20.07 -43.34 -4.77
N ALA A 494 -19.31 -42.25 -4.80
CA ALA A 494 -18.02 -42.11 -5.46
C ALA A 494 -17.06 -41.22 -4.63
N GLU A 495 -17.27 -41.17 -3.31
CA GLU A 495 -16.47 -40.35 -2.39
C GLU A 495 -15.01 -40.79 -2.43
N GLN A 496 -14.09 -39.83 -2.39
CA GLN A 496 -12.67 -40.11 -2.46
C GLN A 496 -11.82 -39.07 -1.75
N VAL A 497 -10.87 -39.54 -0.95
CA VAL A 497 -9.71 -38.76 -0.54
C VAL A 497 -8.53 -39.13 -1.43
N TRP A 498 -7.95 -38.15 -2.10
CA TRP A 498 -6.79 -38.35 -2.96
C TRP A 498 -5.62 -37.50 -2.45
N ILE A 499 -4.50 -38.19 -2.17
CA ILE A 499 -3.24 -37.59 -1.75
C ILE A 499 -2.21 -37.89 -2.83
N GLN A 500 -1.66 -36.85 -3.43
CA GLN A 500 -0.54 -36.94 -4.38
C GLN A 500 0.67 -36.21 -3.82
N ALA A 501 1.81 -36.90 -3.79
CA ALA A 501 3.12 -36.31 -3.60
C ALA A 501 3.90 -36.40 -4.92
N GLU A 502 4.40 -35.27 -5.41
CA GLU A 502 5.17 -35.21 -6.68
C GLU A 502 6.48 -36.00 -6.59
N ARG A 503 7.04 -36.12 -5.38
CA ARG A 503 8.35 -36.75 -5.17
C ARG A 503 8.38 -37.66 -3.94
N ASN A 504 8.67 -37.10 -2.77
CA ASN A 504 8.77 -37.86 -1.52
C ASN A 504 7.50 -37.60 -0.67
N MET A 505 7.02 -38.63 0.01
CA MET A 505 6.02 -38.53 1.07
C MET A 505 6.60 -39.12 2.35
N ASP A 506 6.89 -38.25 3.32
CA ASP A 506 7.41 -38.64 4.64
C ASP A 506 6.30 -38.53 5.68
N THR A 507 6.02 -39.63 6.39
CA THR A 507 5.04 -39.68 7.48
C THR A 507 5.75 -39.97 8.80
N GLN A 508 5.62 -39.07 9.78
CA GLN A 508 6.20 -39.24 11.11
C GLN A 508 5.12 -39.14 12.19
N VAL A 509 4.78 -40.28 12.81
CA VAL A 509 3.86 -40.37 13.93
C VAL A 509 4.67 -40.51 15.22
N LYS A 510 4.48 -39.58 16.17
CA LYS A 510 5.29 -39.52 17.40
C LYS A 510 4.81 -40.48 18.50
N ASN A 511 3.65 -41.10 18.34
CA ASN A 511 3.10 -42.05 19.30
C ASN A 511 2.50 -43.25 18.53
N ASP A 512 1.17 -43.30 18.40
CA ASP A 512 0.47 -44.44 17.82
C ASP A 512 -0.12 -44.09 16.45
N GLU A 513 0.03 -45.00 15.49
CA GLU A 513 -0.66 -44.97 14.19
C GLU A 513 -1.67 -46.12 14.12
N SER A 514 -2.88 -45.83 13.64
CA SER A 514 -3.93 -46.82 13.39
C SER A 514 -4.48 -46.66 11.98
N HIS A 515 -4.68 -47.77 11.28
CA HIS A 515 -5.21 -47.77 9.92
C HIS A 515 -6.19 -48.93 9.74
N THR A 516 -7.44 -48.60 9.45
CA THR A 516 -8.54 -49.56 9.25
C THR A 516 -9.10 -49.38 7.85
N ILE A 517 -9.23 -50.49 7.12
CA ILE A 517 -9.81 -50.54 5.78
C ILE A 517 -10.93 -51.58 5.82
N ASP A 518 -12.17 -51.13 5.59
CA ASP A 518 -13.36 -51.99 5.73
C ASP A 518 -13.55 -52.95 4.55
N ASN A 519 -12.98 -52.60 3.39
CA ASN A 519 -13.00 -53.43 2.20
C ASN A 519 -11.55 -53.74 1.77
N ASP A 520 -11.15 -53.40 0.55
CA ASP A 520 -9.88 -53.84 -0.02
C ASP A 520 -8.73 -52.83 0.22
N HIS A 521 -7.53 -53.35 0.50
CA HIS A 521 -6.28 -52.57 0.52
C HIS A 521 -5.28 -53.13 -0.49
N THR A 522 -4.93 -52.32 -1.49
CA THR A 522 -3.90 -52.64 -2.49
C THR A 522 -2.67 -51.79 -2.25
N HIS A 523 -1.49 -52.42 -2.22
CA HIS A 523 -0.21 -51.74 -2.01
C HIS A 523 0.83 -52.19 -3.03
N LEU A 524 1.33 -51.27 -3.84
CA LEU A 524 2.39 -51.50 -4.82
C LEU A 524 3.59 -50.61 -4.52
N VAL A 525 4.77 -51.22 -4.44
CA VAL A 525 6.05 -50.53 -4.35
C VAL A 525 6.84 -50.86 -5.61
N GLY A 526 7.05 -49.87 -6.48
CA GLY A 526 7.84 -50.06 -7.71
C GLY A 526 9.35 -50.22 -7.48
N GLY A 527 9.82 -49.86 -6.28
CA GLY A 527 11.21 -50.01 -5.83
C GLY A 527 11.34 -51.04 -4.70
N ASN A 528 12.04 -50.66 -3.63
CA ASN A 528 12.28 -51.54 -2.48
C ASN A 528 11.38 -51.17 -1.29
N GLN A 529 10.94 -52.17 -0.53
CA GLN A 529 10.25 -51.99 0.74
C GLN A 529 11.09 -52.58 1.89
N ILE A 530 11.30 -51.80 2.95
CA ILE A 530 11.97 -52.24 4.18
C ILE A 530 11.02 -52.01 5.35
N LYS A 531 10.68 -53.08 6.08
CA LYS A 531 9.87 -53.03 7.30
C LYS A 531 10.75 -53.34 8.51
N ARG A 532 10.73 -52.47 9.53
CA ARG A 532 11.51 -52.62 10.77
C ARG A 532 10.60 -52.45 11.96
N VAL A 533 10.54 -53.46 12.83
CA VAL A 533 9.78 -53.43 14.08
C VAL A 533 10.76 -53.73 15.20
N VAL A 534 10.83 -52.84 16.20
CA VAL A 534 11.81 -52.93 17.29
C VAL A 534 11.43 -53.99 18.32
N LEU A 535 10.13 -54.11 18.60
CA LEU A 535 9.59 -55.08 19.53
C LEU A 535 8.92 -56.21 18.73
N ASN A 536 7.60 -56.37 18.89
CA ASN A 536 6.88 -57.50 18.35
C ASN A 536 6.15 -57.12 17.05
N GLN A 537 6.22 -58.00 16.04
CA GLN A 537 5.36 -57.96 14.88
C GLN A 537 4.42 -59.17 14.90
N ALA A 538 3.12 -58.92 14.83
CA ALA A 538 2.11 -59.94 14.58
C ALA A 538 1.47 -59.70 13.21
N THR A 539 1.09 -60.77 12.52
CA THR A 539 0.34 -60.71 11.26
C THR A 539 -0.65 -61.86 11.26
N GLY A 540 -1.92 -61.57 11.02
CA GLY A 540 -3.01 -62.54 11.02
C GLY A 540 -3.87 -62.35 9.78
N VAL A 541 -4.26 -63.47 9.16
CA VAL A 541 -5.18 -63.52 8.02
C VAL A 541 -6.25 -64.54 8.37
N LYS A 542 -7.52 -64.14 8.28
CA LYS A 542 -8.66 -65.03 8.62
C LYS A 542 -9.00 -65.99 7.48
N GLY A 543 -8.82 -65.54 6.24
CA GLY A 543 -8.91 -66.38 5.05
C GLY A 543 -7.54 -66.93 4.64
N ASP A 544 -7.37 -67.15 3.34
CA ASP A 544 -6.13 -67.68 2.79
C ASP A 544 -5.01 -66.63 2.77
N ALA A 545 -3.78 -67.08 3.04
CA ALA A 545 -2.57 -66.29 2.91
C ALA A 545 -1.63 -66.93 1.88
N SER A 546 -1.16 -66.14 0.91
CA SER A 546 -0.17 -66.56 -0.08
C SER A 546 1.04 -65.64 -0.06
N ALA A 547 2.23 -66.21 -0.25
CA ALA A 547 3.49 -65.48 -0.33
C ALA A 547 4.31 -66.00 -1.51
N LEU A 548 4.39 -65.22 -2.58
CA LEU A 548 5.13 -65.55 -3.80
C LEU A 548 6.43 -64.73 -3.85
N THR A 549 7.53 -65.36 -4.26
CA THR A 549 8.84 -64.71 -4.36
C THR A 549 9.49 -65.11 -5.67
N GLY A 550 9.78 -64.14 -6.55
CA GLY A 550 10.35 -64.42 -7.88
C GLY A 550 11.84 -64.76 -7.88
N LYS A 551 12.52 -64.62 -6.74
CA LYS A 551 13.95 -64.94 -6.57
C LYS A 551 14.14 -65.65 -5.22
N THR A 552 15.19 -65.30 -4.48
CA THR A 552 15.51 -65.90 -3.19
C THR A 552 14.58 -65.40 -2.09
N ARG A 553 14.06 -66.34 -1.29
CA ARG A 553 13.43 -66.07 0.01
C ARG A 553 14.36 -66.54 1.12
N SER A 554 14.54 -65.73 2.16
CA SER A 554 15.35 -66.06 3.34
C SER A 554 14.60 -65.69 4.61
N ASP A 555 14.27 -66.69 5.42
CA ASP A 555 13.68 -66.52 6.75
C ASP A 555 14.70 -67.03 7.78
N ALA A 556 15.05 -66.18 8.75
CA ALA A 556 16.04 -66.51 9.78
C ALA A 556 15.56 -66.01 11.15
N ALA A 557 15.64 -66.88 12.15
CA ALA A 557 15.37 -66.56 13.55
C ALA A 557 16.61 -66.91 14.39
N VAL A 558 16.93 -66.09 15.39
CA VAL A 558 18.05 -66.34 16.32
C VAL A 558 17.71 -67.50 17.27
N ASN A 559 16.46 -67.60 17.68
CA ASN A 559 15.97 -68.61 18.62
C ASN A 559 15.17 -69.69 17.86
N ALA A 560 13.94 -69.97 18.27
CA ALA A 560 13.10 -70.96 17.61
C ALA A 560 12.53 -70.41 16.28
N PHE A 561 12.52 -71.27 15.26
CA PHE A 561 11.77 -71.08 14.01
C PHE A 561 10.73 -72.18 13.88
N THR A 562 9.46 -71.84 14.12
CA THR A 562 8.35 -72.81 14.15
C THR A 562 7.51 -72.68 12.89
N LEU A 563 7.42 -73.77 12.13
CA LEU A 563 6.44 -73.96 11.07
C LEU A 563 5.42 -75.00 11.55
N GLY A 564 4.14 -74.62 11.56
CA GLY A 564 3.06 -75.49 12.04
C GLY A 564 1.86 -75.45 11.11
N SER A 565 1.18 -76.58 10.99
CA SER A 565 -0.10 -76.71 10.28
C SER A 565 -1.01 -77.64 11.08
N GLY A 566 -2.32 -77.33 11.08
CA GLY A 566 -3.32 -78.15 11.77
C GLY A 566 -3.75 -79.41 11.01
N GLU A 567 -3.52 -79.45 9.69
CA GLU A 567 -3.98 -80.54 8.82
C GLU A 567 -2.83 -81.22 8.07
N SER A 568 -2.07 -80.45 7.30
CA SER A 568 -0.93 -80.94 6.51
C SER A 568 0.13 -79.87 6.36
N LEU A 569 1.41 -80.25 6.53
CA LEU A 569 2.56 -79.41 6.23
C LEU A 569 3.38 -80.05 5.12
N ARG A 570 3.52 -79.37 3.98
CA ARG A 570 4.29 -79.82 2.81
C ARG A 570 5.48 -78.91 2.55
N LEU A 571 6.64 -79.50 2.31
CA LEU A 571 7.85 -78.84 1.84
C LEU A 571 8.18 -79.41 0.46
N GLU A 572 8.10 -78.59 -0.58
CA GLU A 572 8.15 -79.02 -1.98
C GLU A 572 9.31 -78.37 -2.73
N CYS A 573 10.03 -79.16 -3.52
CA CYS A 573 11.12 -78.67 -4.36
C CYS A 573 11.33 -79.59 -5.57
N GLY A 574 10.72 -79.25 -6.72
CA GLY A 574 10.87 -80.01 -7.96
C GLY A 574 10.43 -81.47 -7.79
N GLU A 575 11.36 -82.40 -7.95
CA GLU A 575 11.11 -83.85 -7.79
C GLU A 575 11.16 -84.35 -6.33
N SER A 576 11.28 -83.45 -5.35
CA SER A 576 11.39 -83.78 -3.92
C SER A 576 10.23 -83.19 -3.10
N VAL A 577 9.72 -83.96 -2.13
CA VAL A 577 8.70 -83.51 -1.17
C VAL A 577 8.85 -84.18 0.20
N ILE A 578 8.60 -83.41 1.26
CA ILE A 578 8.37 -83.88 2.63
C ILE A 578 6.96 -83.44 3.04
N GLU A 579 6.14 -84.37 3.51
CA GLU A 579 4.77 -84.12 3.95
C GLU A 579 4.53 -84.69 5.35
N LEU A 580 4.05 -83.83 6.25
CA LEU A 580 3.62 -84.18 7.60
C LEU A 580 2.10 -84.06 7.67
N LEU A 581 1.41 -85.12 8.08
CA LEU A 581 -0.04 -85.16 8.19
C LEU A 581 -0.49 -85.12 9.66
N ALA A 582 -1.65 -84.52 9.93
CA ALA A 582 -2.21 -84.41 11.28
C ALA A 582 -2.44 -85.76 11.99
N ASN A 583 -2.56 -86.86 11.24
CA ASN A 583 -2.64 -88.21 11.79
C ASN A 583 -1.27 -88.81 12.21
N GLY A 584 -0.18 -88.03 12.11
CA GLY A 584 1.18 -88.43 12.46
C GLY A 584 1.97 -89.12 11.34
N GLN A 585 1.39 -89.30 10.15
CA GLN A 585 2.09 -89.88 9.01
C GLN A 585 3.09 -88.89 8.41
N ILE A 586 4.32 -89.39 8.17
CA ILE A 586 5.41 -88.64 7.53
C ILE A 586 5.72 -89.31 6.19
N ASN A 587 5.58 -88.57 5.09
CA ASN A 587 5.92 -89.04 3.76
C ASN A 587 7.14 -88.28 3.23
N ILE A 588 8.12 -89.00 2.69
CA ILE A 588 9.29 -88.43 2.01
C ILE A 588 9.38 -89.07 0.63
N THR A 589 9.43 -88.27 -0.43
CA THR A 589 9.56 -88.76 -1.82
C THR A 589 10.60 -87.93 -2.55
N GLY A 590 11.48 -88.58 -3.31
CA GLY A 590 12.58 -87.96 -4.03
C GLY A 590 13.34 -88.97 -4.90
N THR A 591 14.32 -88.48 -5.67
CA THR A 591 15.13 -89.30 -6.60
C THR A 591 16.24 -90.08 -5.90
N SER A 592 16.82 -89.51 -4.86
CA SER A 592 17.82 -90.12 -3.98
C SER A 592 17.78 -89.45 -2.61
N PHE A 593 18.22 -90.14 -1.56
CA PHE A 593 18.35 -89.57 -0.23
C PHE A 593 19.69 -89.97 0.41
N ASN A 594 20.24 -89.09 1.24
CA ASN A 594 21.42 -89.34 2.05
C ASN A 594 21.15 -88.84 3.47
N ILE A 595 21.29 -89.73 4.45
CA ILE A 595 21.19 -89.40 5.87
C ILE A 595 22.54 -89.73 6.51
N THR A 596 23.18 -88.73 7.10
CA THR A 596 24.50 -88.86 7.77
C THR A 596 24.41 -88.29 9.18
N VAL A 597 24.87 -89.04 10.17
CA VAL A 597 25.00 -88.63 11.57
C VAL A 597 26.44 -88.81 12.05
N LYS A 598 26.91 -87.96 12.98
CA LYS A 598 28.28 -88.04 13.54
C LYS A 598 28.42 -89.05 14.68
N GLU A 599 27.32 -89.32 15.37
CA GLU A 599 27.23 -90.26 16.50
C GLU A 599 26.19 -91.33 16.14
N ASP A 600 25.31 -91.70 17.07
CA ASP A 600 24.33 -92.79 16.86
C ASP A 600 23.11 -92.33 16.05
N GLY A 601 22.57 -93.26 15.25
CA GLY A 601 21.32 -93.08 14.51
C GLY A 601 20.35 -94.20 14.85
N GLU A 602 19.09 -93.86 15.20
CA GLU A 602 18.08 -94.82 15.62
C GLU A 602 16.84 -94.77 14.70
N ILE A 603 16.35 -95.93 14.29
CA ILE A 603 15.09 -96.09 13.54
C ILE A 603 14.25 -97.13 14.28
N ASN A 604 13.26 -96.66 15.04
CA ASN A 604 12.42 -97.48 15.90
C ASN A 604 10.95 -97.40 15.47
N THR A 605 10.22 -98.51 15.59
CA THR A 605 8.78 -98.59 15.34
C THR A 605 8.12 -99.42 16.44
N GLY A 606 6.91 -99.02 16.87
CA GLY A 606 6.09 -99.86 17.74
C GLY A 606 5.43 -101.04 17.01
N GLY A 607 5.53 -101.07 15.67
CA GLY A 607 5.00 -102.12 14.80
C GLY A 607 6.09 -102.73 13.91
N GLN A 608 5.84 -102.82 12.60
CA GLN A 608 6.77 -103.39 11.61
C GLN A 608 7.61 -102.30 10.93
N LEU A 609 8.88 -102.61 10.63
CA LEU A 609 9.79 -101.77 9.83
C LEU A 609 10.10 -102.49 8.52
N ASP A 610 9.60 -101.96 7.40
CA ASP A 610 9.88 -102.49 6.08
C ASP A 610 11.01 -101.72 5.40
N LEU A 611 12.01 -102.46 4.91
CA LEU A 611 13.09 -101.94 4.07
C LEU A 611 12.97 -102.60 2.69
N ASN A 612 12.62 -101.82 1.68
CA ASN A 612 12.36 -102.28 0.30
C ASN A 612 11.18 -103.27 0.16
N GLN A 613 10.01 -102.90 0.67
CA GLN A 613 8.78 -103.69 0.51
C GLN A 613 8.44 -103.93 -0.98
N PRO A 614 8.20 -105.18 -1.42
CA PRO A 614 7.78 -105.45 -2.80
C PRO A 614 6.48 -104.74 -3.15
N GLY A 615 6.48 -103.98 -4.26
CA GLY A 615 5.31 -103.20 -4.71
C GLY A 615 5.07 -101.90 -3.93
N GLY A 616 6.02 -101.45 -3.11
CA GLY A 616 5.93 -100.15 -2.43
C GLY A 616 5.83 -98.99 -3.43
N ALA A 617 4.89 -98.08 -3.19
CA ALA A 617 4.69 -96.85 -3.97
C ALA A 617 4.87 -95.62 -3.09
N ALA A 618 5.26 -94.49 -3.69
CA ALA A 618 5.32 -93.21 -3.00
C ALA A 618 3.92 -92.85 -2.47
N ARG A 619 3.85 -92.51 -1.18
CA ARG A 619 2.59 -92.13 -0.52
C ARG A 619 2.19 -90.66 -0.73
N THR A 620 3.08 -89.87 -1.33
CA THR A 620 2.87 -88.47 -1.68
C THR A 620 3.55 -88.16 -3.01
N ALA A 621 3.00 -87.22 -3.79
CA ALA A 621 3.55 -86.83 -5.08
C ALA A 621 4.32 -85.52 -4.98
N ALA A 622 5.53 -85.47 -5.55
CA ALA A 622 6.30 -84.25 -5.74
C ALA A 622 5.68 -83.41 -6.87
N PRO A 623 5.85 -82.07 -6.86
CA PRO A 623 5.27 -81.21 -7.89
C PRO A 623 5.94 -81.34 -9.28
N GLY A 624 7.14 -81.91 -9.34
CA GLY A 624 7.88 -82.22 -10.57
C GLY A 624 8.66 -81.05 -11.17
N GLY A 625 9.37 -81.30 -12.27
CA GLY A 625 10.26 -80.34 -12.92
C GLY A 625 9.61 -79.02 -13.40
N GLY A 626 8.28 -78.98 -13.53
CA GLY A 626 7.53 -77.77 -13.90
C GLY A 626 7.27 -76.78 -12.75
N HIS A 627 7.55 -77.16 -11.49
CA HIS A 627 7.16 -76.39 -10.31
C HIS A 627 7.76 -74.97 -10.29
N GLN A 628 9.04 -74.82 -10.65
CA GLN A 628 9.69 -73.51 -10.73
C GLN A 628 8.98 -72.58 -11.72
N ALA A 629 8.62 -73.09 -12.90
CA ALA A 629 7.93 -72.31 -13.91
C ALA A 629 6.51 -71.91 -13.46
N ALA A 630 5.83 -72.81 -12.73
CA ALA A 630 4.51 -72.50 -12.16
C ALA A 630 4.58 -71.37 -11.13
N ILE A 631 5.57 -71.40 -10.21
CA ILE A 631 5.78 -70.32 -9.24
C ILE A 631 6.13 -69.01 -9.95
N GLN A 632 7.05 -69.04 -10.92
CA GLN A 632 7.43 -67.86 -11.69
C GLN A 632 6.22 -67.25 -12.41
N SER A 633 5.38 -68.08 -13.03
CA SER A 633 4.16 -67.62 -13.69
C SER A 633 3.18 -66.97 -12.71
N ALA A 634 3.03 -67.50 -11.49
CA ALA A 634 2.17 -66.91 -10.47
C ALA A 634 2.73 -65.56 -9.96
N VAL A 635 4.06 -65.43 -9.86
CA VAL A 635 4.73 -64.15 -9.54
C VAL A 635 4.49 -63.14 -10.67
N ASP A 636 4.73 -63.52 -11.92
CA ASP A 636 4.60 -62.62 -13.07
C ASP A 636 3.16 -62.11 -13.24
N GLN A 637 2.15 -62.90 -12.85
CA GLN A 637 0.75 -62.47 -12.83
C GLN A 637 0.46 -61.34 -11.83
N LEU A 638 1.22 -61.22 -10.73
CA LEU A 638 1.11 -60.10 -9.79
C LEU A 638 1.79 -58.82 -10.30
N PHE A 639 2.68 -58.94 -11.28
CA PHE A 639 3.44 -57.83 -11.87
C PHE A 639 3.29 -57.85 -13.40
N PRO A 640 2.07 -57.70 -13.94
CA PRO A 640 1.87 -57.66 -15.38
C PRO A 640 2.70 -56.53 -15.99
N LYS A 641 3.31 -56.77 -17.14
CA LYS A 641 3.96 -55.69 -17.90
C LYS A 641 2.90 -54.68 -18.29
N SER A 642 3.08 -53.44 -17.83
CA SER A 642 2.27 -52.29 -18.20
C SER A 642 2.42 -51.92 -19.67
#